data_AF-W4LLL2-F1
#
_entry.id   AF-W4LLL2-F1
#
_cell.length_a   1.000
_cell.length_b   1.000
_cell.length_c   1.000
_cell.angle_alpha   90.00
_cell.angle_beta   90.00
_cell.angle_gamma   90.00
#
_symmetry.space_group_name_H-M   'P 1'
#
loop_
_entity.id
_entity.type
_entity.pdbx_description
1 polymer ?
#
loop_
_entity_poly.entity_id
_entity_poly.type
_entity_poly.pdbx_seq_one_letter_code
_entity_poly.pdbx_strand_id
1 'polypeptide(L)'
;MGTITWLHLSDIHFRQSQSYGQHIVLQPLIRDIRERCVQGLQPDFIVLTGDIAHASRPEEYDMAKRFLDEVLDATGLEKDRLCLVPGNHDVDRGKNDMIARAMIPALSNRSAVNEFLANNEQRAVIFDRFHHYNQFLHDYLGADVPYDPQSQYYYFKLIEVAKQPIAILGLNSAWLAASNEDRNQLILGERQVREALEASQGAVLRLALMHHPFDWLRDFDRTAVESMLRRQCHFLLHGHMHEVGLLEVRAPSGAAMIIAAGACYETVDYPNSYNVVRLDLKSGQGTIYLRVFSDRNGGFWASDTRSYAEAPNGEFTFPLPDELKGLGSSLPETEGEGPTEAAESSTSSASPSESAPVATKPPDLTGLETQYRKTIIDQFEKLTFRGLAPSGTPISLSLDDVYVELKAVADVPEAADTYSADERRLLLEAEIHGGEAREELAMHLDALRAERWNRQARQETTQLQRRSIQDVLDDRTQRGVVILGDPGSGKTTLMHYQALRAAKLASHAGTTRKPLPIFVPLAAYDDYLRRESLRRSLNDFLAVYYEQWHNMLGLEPLFHRALEEGRALVLLDGLDEVLDTTTRQYVAAQADTLIRQWSSRGNRFALTSRIVGYREAQLQGDLPHVTVLDFGYDEIGIFAHQWCRSYESWLAGEENSTALQRATAEEEALLYDVRSNPSVERLAASPLLLTMLALLRRHVGKLPDRRIELYERYVRTLIDNWETNRSKGARQLSPKRFDPHEAISHLIALSLWLQQNKPSGTARRHELERALETICLRYEGNEPATAPERARVQAQQAGTHFLGDMRHFAGLLAERGRDAFGFLHLTFQEYFAGRALALMSSEARWVAIQPHLHRPRWREPILLCAGQLGVMEQRRAEVTELAQQICHAKSEHEDILHRDLFLATALVAEHVGLAHSILDELASKLEPLQTSSVPTVRDIALAGLSQLARLGSLSALSILQQSLKDRTLQRHVMDSVRAIVGADSLEPIRSAIASKLSDNDNDVR
;
A
#
# COMPACT_ATOMS: atom_id res chain seq x y z
N MET A 1 31.65 28.99 28.46
CA MET A 1 30.62 28.82 27.41
C MET A 1 30.25 27.35 27.40
N GLY A 2 28.95 27.01 27.40
CA GLY A 2 28.47 25.62 27.61
C GLY A 2 27.84 25.03 26.35
N THR A 3 28.43 25.27 25.18
CA THR A 3 27.93 24.80 23.90
C THR A 3 28.83 23.71 23.33
N ILE A 4 28.24 22.74 22.63
CA ILE A 4 28.95 21.68 21.89
C ILE A 4 28.44 21.73 20.46
N THR A 5 29.33 21.87 19.48
CA THR A 5 28.98 21.93 18.05
C THR A 5 29.72 20.84 17.28
N TRP A 6 29.07 20.15 16.35
CA TRP A 6 29.76 19.25 15.41
C TRP A 6 29.29 19.43 13.98
N LEU A 7 30.19 19.15 13.05
CA LEU A 7 29.91 19.06 11.62
C LEU A 7 29.63 17.60 11.27
N HIS A 8 28.53 17.32 10.57
CA HIS A 8 28.16 15.96 10.15
C HIS A 8 28.12 15.87 8.62
N LEU A 9 29.04 15.08 8.08
CA LEU A 9 29.19 14.79 6.66
C LEU A 9 28.98 13.28 6.41
N SER A 10 28.58 12.91 5.20
CA SER A 10 28.39 11.51 4.79
C SER A 10 28.32 11.38 3.27
N ASP A 11 28.52 10.16 2.76
CA ASP A 11 28.23 9.76 1.37
C ASP A 11 28.87 10.74 0.35
N ILE A 12 30.20 10.77 0.34
CA ILE A 12 30.99 11.63 -0.56
C ILE A 12 31.35 10.89 -1.85
N HIS A 13 31.50 9.57 -1.77
CA HIS A 13 31.77 8.67 -2.90
C HIS A 13 32.94 9.14 -3.79
N PHE A 14 34.11 9.44 -3.20
CA PHE A 14 35.27 9.88 -3.99
C PHE A 14 35.55 8.92 -5.14
N ARG A 15 35.62 9.47 -6.35
CA ARG A 15 35.78 8.69 -7.58
C ARG A 15 36.51 9.50 -8.63
N GLN A 16 37.65 8.97 -9.11
CA GLN A 16 38.52 9.70 -10.05
C GLN A 16 37.80 10.16 -11.33
N SER A 17 36.85 9.36 -11.85
CA SER A 17 36.10 9.68 -13.07
C SER A 17 35.08 10.83 -12.90
N GLN A 18 34.73 11.20 -11.66
CA GLN A 18 33.78 12.26 -11.36
C GLN A 18 34.42 13.45 -10.64
N SER A 19 35.76 13.50 -10.58
CA SER A 19 36.53 14.52 -9.87
C SER A 19 36.13 15.96 -10.23
N TYR A 20 35.76 16.22 -11.48
CA TYR A 20 35.25 17.52 -11.92
C TYR A 20 33.90 17.88 -11.28
N GLY A 21 32.94 16.96 -11.29
CA GLY A 21 31.64 17.17 -10.66
C GLY A 21 31.75 17.30 -9.15
N GLN A 22 32.60 16.47 -8.52
CA GLN A 22 32.93 16.55 -7.10
C GLN A 22 33.51 17.92 -6.74
N HIS A 23 34.43 18.42 -7.56
CA HIS A 23 35.00 19.75 -7.36
C HIS A 23 33.94 20.87 -7.43
N ILE A 24 32.95 20.78 -8.32
CA ILE A 24 31.86 21.78 -8.44
C ILE A 24 31.03 21.88 -7.15
N VAL A 25 30.86 20.77 -6.42
CA VAL A 25 30.00 20.71 -5.22
C VAL A 25 30.80 20.91 -3.93
N LEU A 26 31.94 20.22 -3.81
CA LEU A 26 32.74 20.16 -2.58
C LEU A 26 33.55 21.44 -2.34
N GLN A 27 34.02 22.15 -3.38
CA GLN A 27 34.73 23.42 -3.17
C GLN A 27 33.80 24.52 -2.59
N PRO A 28 32.57 24.71 -3.11
CA PRO A 28 31.58 25.53 -2.43
C PRO A 28 31.24 25.04 -1.01
N LEU A 29 31.29 23.73 -0.74
CA LEU A 29 31.04 23.17 0.60
C LEU A 29 32.09 23.68 1.59
N ILE A 30 33.38 23.61 1.24
CA ILE A 30 34.47 24.15 2.08
C ILE A 30 34.28 25.64 2.35
N ARG A 31 33.88 26.41 1.33
CA ARG A 31 33.59 27.85 1.50
C ARG A 31 32.44 28.06 2.48
N ASP A 32 31.37 27.31 2.35
CA ASP A 32 30.19 27.44 3.21
C ASP A 32 30.51 27.08 4.67
N ILE A 33 31.27 26.00 4.90
CA ILE A 33 31.79 25.66 6.24
C ILE A 33 32.56 26.83 6.84
N ARG A 34 33.48 27.43 6.08
CA ARG A 34 34.28 28.57 6.54
C ARG A 34 33.39 29.77 6.90
N GLU A 35 32.38 30.05 6.07
CA GLU A 35 31.39 31.11 6.36
C GLU A 35 30.59 30.84 7.63
N ARG A 36 30.16 29.59 7.88
CA ARG A 36 29.46 29.20 9.11
C ARG A 36 30.36 29.38 10.34
N CYS A 37 31.64 29.04 10.25
CA CYS A 37 32.60 29.26 11.32
C CYS A 37 32.72 30.76 11.67
N VAL A 38 32.81 31.63 10.66
CA VAL A 38 32.82 33.10 10.85
C VAL A 38 31.51 33.61 11.46
N GLN A 39 30.37 32.99 11.15
CA GLN A 39 29.06 33.29 11.75
C GLN A 39 28.90 32.72 13.17
N GLY A 40 29.97 32.18 13.76
CA GLY A 40 29.97 31.67 15.12
C GLY A 40 29.40 30.27 15.25
N LEU A 41 29.32 29.48 14.17
CA LEU A 41 28.98 28.04 14.15
C LEU A 41 30.23 27.15 14.02
N GLN A 42 31.35 27.56 14.64
CA GLN A 42 32.59 26.77 14.61
C GLN A 42 32.36 25.40 15.29
N PRO A 43 32.63 24.27 14.59
CA PRO A 43 32.53 22.93 15.17
C PRO A 43 33.66 22.66 16.19
N ASP A 44 33.37 21.86 17.21
CA ASP A 44 34.35 21.31 18.16
C ASP A 44 34.94 19.97 17.68
N PHE A 45 34.19 19.25 16.82
CA PHE A 45 34.63 18.01 16.16
C PHE A 45 33.84 17.77 14.87
N ILE A 46 34.35 16.87 14.03
CA ILE A 46 33.78 16.52 12.74
C ILE A 46 33.47 15.02 12.71
N VAL A 47 32.29 14.69 12.22
CA VAL A 47 31.78 13.33 12.05
C VAL A 47 31.60 13.04 10.56
N LEU A 48 32.14 11.90 10.11
CA LEU A 48 31.94 11.39 8.77
C LEU A 48 31.32 9.97 8.81
N THR A 49 30.04 9.84 8.47
CA THR A 49 29.26 8.60 8.65
C THR A 49 29.27 7.67 7.45
N GLY A 50 30.44 7.38 6.89
CA GLY A 50 30.62 6.35 5.86
C GLY A 50 30.49 6.81 4.41
N ASP A 51 30.73 5.86 3.51
CA ASP A 51 30.79 6.02 2.06
C ASP A 51 31.74 7.15 1.63
N ILE A 52 32.98 7.04 2.14
CA ILE A 52 34.06 7.97 1.80
C ILE A 52 34.51 7.73 0.37
N ALA A 53 34.85 6.48 0.08
CA ALA A 53 35.23 6.01 -1.24
C ALA A 53 33.99 5.53 -2.01
N HIS A 54 34.08 5.46 -3.34
CA HIS A 54 33.03 4.86 -4.16
C HIS A 54 33.20 3.34 -4.30
N ALA A 55 34.43 2.84 -4.30
CA ALA A 55 34.71 1.41 -4.50
C ALA A 55 35.98 0.95 -3.75
N SER A 56 36.28 1.55 -2.60
CA SER A 56 37.42 1.22 -1.73
C SER A 56 38.77 1.17 -2.46
N ARG A 57 39.06 2.17 -3.32
CA ARG A 57 40.34 2.25 -4.05
C ARG A 57 41.34 3.18 -3.35
N PRO A 58 42.66 2.87 -3.32
CA PRO A 58 43.66 3.74 -2.70
C PRO A 58 43.63 5.19 -3.19
N GLU A 59 43.42 5.40 -4.49
CA GLU A 59 43.39 6.75 -5.09
C GLU A 59 42.17 7.58 -4.61
N GLU A 60 41.06 6.92 -4.29
CA GLU A 60 39.86 7.55 -3.75
C GLU A 60 40.12 8.07 -2.32
N TYR A 61 40.88 7.32 -1.52
CA TYR A 61 41.31 7.77 -0.19
C TYR A 61 42.35 8.89 -0.24
N ASP A 62 43.21 8.96 -1.27
CA ASP A 62 44.10 10.12 -1.45
C ASP A 62 43.35 11.40 -1.85
N MET A 63 42.18 11.27 -2.50
CA MET A 63 41.25 12.39 -2.67
C MET A 63 40.61 12.79 -1.33
N ALA A 64 40.20 11.79 -0.53
CA ALA A 64 39.62 12.01 0.79
C ALA A 64 40.57 12.73 1.75
N LYS A 65 41.87 12.36 1.80
CA LYS A 65 42.89 13.05 2.62
C LYS A 65 42.94 14.55 2.31
N ARG A 66 43.05 14.90 1.03
CA ARG A 66 43.10 16.30 0.58
C ARG A 66 41.85 17.08 0.94
N PHE A 67 40.67 16.48 0.74
CA PHE A 67 39.41 17.10 1.13
C PHE A 67 39.32 17.31 2.65
N LEU A 68 39.72 16.32 3.45
CA LEU A 68 39.70 16.43 4.90
C LEU A 68 40.70 17.47 5.41
N ASP A 69 41.89 17.60 4.81
CA ASP A 69 42.83 18.68 5.14
C ASP A 69 42.18 20.06 4.89
N GLU A 70 41.45 20.23 3.77
CA GLU A 70 40.70 21.47 3.48
C GLU A 70 39.55 21.73 4.47
N VAL A 71 38.84 20.70 4.92
CA VAL A 71 37.79 20.82 5.95
C VAL A 71 38.39 21.21 7.30
N LEU A 72 39.51 20.60 7.70
CA LEU A 72 40.24 20.92 8.92
C LEU A 72 40.72 22.37 8.90
N ASP A 73 41.33 22.80 7.80
CA ASP A 73 41.75 24.19 7.59
C ASP A 73 40.55 25.18 7.64
N ALA A 74 39.40 24.80 7.09
CA ALA A 74 38.20 25.64 7.11
C ALA A 74 37.56 25.76 8.51
N THR A 75 37.69 24.72 9.35
CA THR A 75 37.14 24.67 10.71
C THR A 75 38.12 25.10 11.79
N GLY A 76 39.42 25.10 11.49
CA GLY A 76 40.51 25.33 12.46
C GLY A 76 40.68 24.19 13.45
N LEU A 77 40.26 22.97 13.08
CA LEU A 77 40.38 21.77 13.91
C LEU A 77 41.60 20.95 13.53
N GLU A 78 42.09 20.18 14.49
CA GLU A 78 43.19 19.22 14.29
C GLU A 78 42.64 17.82 13.98
N LYS A 79 43.50 16.93 13.44
CA LYS A 79 43.11 15.58 13.01
C LYS A 79 42.53 14.71 14.15
N ASP A 80 42.92 14.96 15.39
CA ASP A 80 42.39 14.29 16.58
C ASP A 80 40.90 14.64 16.84
N ARG A 81 40.32 15.60 16.12
CA ARG A 81 38.89 15.94 16.18
C ARG A 81 38.04 15.31 15.07
N LEU A 82 38.64 14.48 14.20
CA LEU A 82 37.93 13.68 13.21
C LEU A 82 37.40 12.36 13.78
N CYS A 83 36.18 12.01 13.42
CA CYS A 83 35.52 10.75 13.79
C CYS A 83 34.88 10.13 12.54
N LEU A 84 35.40 8.99 12.08
CA LEU A 84 35.05 8.38 10.80
C LEU A 84 34.60 6.94 10.99
N VAL A 85 33.47 6.56 10.40
CA VAL A 85 33.02 5.16 10.29
C VAL A 85 32.92 4.75 8.82
N PRO A 86 33.07 3.45 8.47
CA PRO A 86 33.00 3.00 7.09
C PRO A 86 31.55 2.79 6.65
N GLY A 87 31.30 2.96 5.34
CA GLY A 87 30.05 2.56 4.68
C GLY A 87 30.22 1.32 3.78
N ASN A 88 29.17 0.93 3.07
CA ASN A 88 29.19 -0.24 2.18
C ASN A 88 30.00 -0.01 0.89
N HIS A 89 30.29 1.24 0.52
CA HIS A 89 31.20 1.58 -0.58
C HIS A 89 32.69 1.61 -0.16
N ASP A 90 32.98 1.65 1.15
CA ASP A 90 34.33 1.50 1.69
C ASP A 90 34.79 0.03 1.76
N VAL A 91 33.91 -0.91 1.40
CA VAL A 91 34.19 -2.35 1.33
C VAL A 91 34.87 -2.71 0.01
N ASP A 92 36.04 -3.33 0.06
CA ASP A 92 36.70 -3.95 -1.08
C ASP A 92 35.99 -5.27 -1.46
N ARG A 93 35.11 -5.19 -2.46
CA ARG A 93 34.37 -6.34 -3.00
C ARG A 93 35.23 -7.29 -3.84
N GLY A 94 36.49 -6.95 -4.11
CA GLY A 94 37.47 -7.87 -4.72
C GLY A 94 38.00 -8.90 -3.73
N LYS A 95 37.89 -8.64 -2.42
CA LYS A 95 38.36 -9.50 -1.35
C LYS A 95 37.19 -10.19 -0.64
N ASN A 96 37.29 -11.52 -0.44
CA ASN A 96 36.41 -12.32 0.43
C ASN A 96 34.88 -12.09 0.27
N ASP A 97 34.42 -11.56 -0.88
CA ASP A 97 33.02 -11.20 -1.10
C ASP A 97 32.09 -12.42 -1.17
N MET A 98 32.56 -13.50 -1.79
CA MET A 98 31.86 -14.78 -1.80
C MET A 98 31.68 -15.36 -0.39
N ILE A 99 32.67 -15.17 0.49
CA ILE A 99 32.60 -15.62 1.88
C ILE A 99 31.55 -14.78 2.63
N ALA A 100 31.59 -13.45 2.49
CA ALA A 100 30.58 -12.57 3.09
C ALA A 100 29.16 -12.96 2.65
N ARG A 101 28.93 -13.21 1.35
CA ARG A 101 27.62 -13.67 0.83
C ARG A 101 27.19 -15.02 1.38
N ALA A 102 28.10 -15.98 1.50
CA ALA A 102 27.81 -17.29 2.07
C ALA A 102 27.49 -17.22 3.58
N MET A 103 28.05 -16.23 4.27
CA MET A 103 27.83 -16.00 5.69
C MET A 103 26.48 -15.37 6.03
N ILE A 104 25.94 -14.54 5.14
CA ILE A 104 24.63 -13.90 5.31
C ILE A 104 23.54 -14.92 5.74
N PRO A 105 23.31 -16.05 5.06
CA PRO A 105 22.34 -17.05 5.53
C PRO A 105 22.80 -17.84 6.77
N ALA A 106 24.11 -18.03 6.98
CA ALA A 106 24.65 -18.77 8.11
C ALA A 106 24.48 -18.01 9.45
N LEU A 107 24.58 -16.69 9.43
CA LEU A 107 24.35 -15.79 10.57
C LEU A 107 22.85 -15.48 10.72
N SER A 108 22.07 -16.52 11.01
CA SER A 108 20.60 -16.46 11.07
C SER A 108 20.02 -16.00 12.41
N ASN A 109 20.85 -15.92 13.45
CA ASN A 109 20.41 -15.55 14.80
C ASN A 109 21.54 -14.90 15.62
N ARG A 110 21.15 -14.30 16.74
CA ARG A 110 22.03 -13.53 17.64
C ARG A 110 23.19 -14.34 18.21
N SER A 111 22.97 -15.62 18.55
CA SER A 111 24.04 -16.47 19.09
C SER A 111 25.12 -16.73 18.04
N ALA A 112 24.74 -17.04 16.80
CA ALA A 112 25.67 -17.27 15.71
C ALA A 112 26.50 -16.01 15.39
N VAL A 113 25.86 -14.83 15.38
CA VAL A 113 26.55 -13.55 15.21
C VAL A 113 27.55 -13.29 16.33
N ASN A 114 27.13 -13.48 17.59
CA ASN A 114 28.00 -13.23 18.74
C ASN A 114 29.17 -14.22 18.83
N GLU A 115 28.97 -15.48 18.43
CA GLU A 115 30.03 -16.49 18.35
C GLU A 115 31.03 -16.16 17.24
N PHE A 116 30.54 -15.76 16.06
CA PHE A 116 31.40 -15.32 14.96
C PHE A 116 32.22 -14.08 15.35
N LEU A 117 31.55 -13.06 15.90
CA LEU A 117 32.21 -11.85 16.38
C LEU A 117 33.07 -12.10 17.62
N ALA A 118 33.02 -13.26 18.29
CA ALA A 118 33.95 -13.60 19.36
C ALA A 118 35.29 -14.14 18.82
N ASN A 119 35.31 -14.64 17.59
CA ASN A 119 36.43 -15.37 17.03
C ASN A 119 37.35 -14.45 16.21
N ASN A 120 38.54 -14.19 16.74
CA ASN A 120 39.52 -13.30 16.11
C ASN A 120 39.93 -13.75 14.70
N GLU A 121 40.13 -15.05 14.47
CA GLU A 121 40.55 -15.57 13.16
C GLU A 121 39.45 -15.40 12.11
N GLN A 122 38.20 -15.65 12.49
CA GLN A 122 37.05 -15.51 11.61
C GLN A 122 36.75 -14.05 11.27
N ARG A 123 36.79 -13.15 12.27
CA ARG A 123 36.70 -11.71 12.04
C ARG A 123 37.80 -11.23 11.11
N ALA A 124 39.03 -11.73 11.28
CA ALA A 124 40.16 -11.28 10.47
C ALA A 124 39.91 -11.42 8.95
N VAL A 125 39.25 -12.52 8.55
CA VAL A 125 38.92 -12.80 7.14
C VAL A 125 37.91 -11.81 6.58
N ILE A 126 36.83 -11.50 7.32
CA ILE A 126 35.77 -10.61 6.83
C ILE A 126 36.21 -9.14 6.89
N PHE A 127 36.92 -8.74 7.94
CA PHE A 127 37.36 -7.35 8.10
C PHE A 127 38.54 -6.97 7.20
N ASP A 128 39.28 -7.92 6.61
CA ASP A 128 40.29 -7.63 5.56
C ASP A 128 39.69 -6.92 4.33
N ARG A 129 38.38 -6.97 4.15
CA ARG A 129 37.64 -6.22 3.13
C ARG A 129 37.70 -4.71 3.33
N PHE A 130 38.09 -4.22 4.52
CA PHE A 130 38.32 -2.81 4.81
C PHE A 130 39.81 -2.44 4.79
N HIS A 131 40.68 -3.27 4.20
CA HIS A 131 42.12 -3.05 4.21
C HIS A 131 42.52 -1.64 3.76
N HIS A 132 42.01 -1.16 2.61
CA HIS A 132 42.35 0.18 2.11
C HIS A 132 41.79 1.30 3.00
N TYR A 133 40.57 1.14 3.51
CA TYR A 133 39.96 2.07 4.47
C TYR A 133 40.80 2.18 5.76
N ASN A 134 41.21 1.05 6.33
CA ASN A 134 42.03 0.99 7.53
C ASN A 134 43.43 1.56 7.30
N GLN A 135 44.04 1.25 6.15
CA GLN A 135 45.32 1.84 5.76
C GLN A 135 45.21 3.37 5.65
N PHE A 136 44.14 3.87 5.04
CA PHE A 136 43.85 5.30 4.99
C PHE A 136 43.76 5.93 6.38
N LEU A 137 43.01 5.33 7.32
CA LEU A 137 42.90 5.83 8.68
C LEU A 137 44.24 5.82 9.41
N HIS A 138 44.98 4.73 9.32
CA HIS A 138 46.30 4.60 9.94
C HIS A 138 47.28 5.65 9.41
N ASP A 139 47.37 5.80 8.09
CA ASP A 139 48.31 6.73 7.45
C ASP A 139 47.93 8.20 7.69
N TYR A 140 46.63 8.50 7.83
CA TYR A 140 46.13 9.87 7.95
C TYR A 140 45.95 10.35 9.39
N LEU A 141 45.48 9.48 10.30
CA LEU A 141 45.19 9.80 11.71
C LEU A 141 46.25 9.26 12.69
N GLY A 142 47.09 8.31 12.28
CA GLY A 142 48.13 7.69 13.11
C GLY A 142 47.80 6.28 13.60
N ALA A 143 48.73 5.70 14.37
CA ALA A 143 48.77 4.27 14.72
C ALA A 143 47.63 3.78 15.64
N ASP A 144 46.90 4.68 16.30
CA ASP A 144 45.84 4.32 17.26
C ASP A 144 44.47 4.05 16.60
N VAL A 145 44.41 4.03 15.27
CA VAL A 145 43.16 3.81 14.53
C VAL A 145 43.33 2.68 13.53
N PRO A 146 42.85 1.46 13.86
CA PRO A 146 42.06 0.77 12.85
C PRO A 146 40.89 -0.06 13.40
N TYR A 147 39.93 -0.35 12.52
CA TYR A 147 39.15 -1.58 12.57
C TYR A 147 40.09 -2.78 12.31
N ASP A 148 41.04 -3.00 13.22
CA ASP A 148 42.05 -4.05 13.16
C ASP A 148 41.39 -5.44 13.17
N PRO A 149 41.54 -6.22 12.10
CA PRO A 149 40.96 -7.56 11.99
C PRO A 149 41.37 -8.52 13.13
N GLN A 150 42.47 -8.24 13.84
CA GLN A 150 42.96 -9.04 14.97
C GLN A 150 42.56 -8.52 16.36
N SER A 151 42.16 -7.25 16.52
CA SER A 151 41.97 -6.65 17.86
C SER A 151 40.71 -5.79 18.04
N GLN A 152 40.36 -4.91 17.10
CA GLN A 152 39.27 -3.94 17.26
C GLN A 152 38.43 -3.83 15.98
N TYR A 153 37.12 -4.05 16.10
CA TYR A 153 36.17 -4.07 14.97
C TYR A 153 35.01 -3.07 15.15
N TYR A 154 35.16 -2.24 16.18
CA TYR A 154 34.50 -0.98 16.50
C TYR A 154 35.59 -0.09 17.13
N TYR A 155 35.38 1.22 17.26
CA TYR A 155 36.28 2.06 18.06
C TYR A 155 35.53 2.94 19.06
N PHE A 156 36.27 3.37 20.07
CA PHE A 156 35.82 4.32 21.09
C PHE A 156 36.79 5.50 21.14
N LYS A 157 36.26 6.71 21.22
CA LYS A 157 37.04 7.94 21.36
C LYS A 157 36.43 8.83 22.42
N LEU A 158 37.24 9.26 23.38
CA LEU A 158 36.86 10.22 24.39
C LEU A 158 37.46 11.58 24.03
N ILE A 159 36.60 12.57 23.78
CA ILE A 159 37.03 13.95 23.54
C ILE A 159 36.52 14.86 24.65
N GLU A 160 37.33 15.84 25.03
CA GLU A 160 36.90 16.88 25.97
C GLU A 160 36.47 18.12 25.18
N VAL A 161 35.23 18.57 25.41
CA VAL A 161 34.65 19.80 24.84
C VAL A 161 33.95 20.54 25.96
N ALA A 162 34.24 21.83 26.12
CA ALA A 162 33.70 22.66 27.22
C ALA A 162 33.87 22.02 28.62
N LYS A 163 34.98 21.32 28.87
CA LYS A 163 35.29 20.53 30.09
C LYS A 163 34.34 19.36 30.37
N GLN A 164 33.59 18.92 29.37
CA GLN A 164 32.71 17.75 29.45
C GLN A 164 33.30 16.60 28.64
N PRO A 165 33.39 15.39 29.22
CA PRO A 165 33.85 14.20 28.51
C PRO A 165 32.76 13.68 27.58
N ILE A 166 33.03 13.67 26.27
CA ILE A 166 32.14 13.18 25.22
C ILE A 166 32.70 11.86 24.67
N ALA A 167 31.91 10.80 24.79
CA ALA A 167 32.19 9.51 24.17
C ALA A 167 31.63 9.43 22.76
N ILE A 168 32.48 9.02 21.83
CA ILE A 168 32.14 8.72 20.45
C ILE A 168 32.38 7.23 20.20
N LEU A 169 31.31 6.53 19.82
CA LEU A 169 31.28 5.09 19.59
C LEU A 169 31.17 4.84 18.09
N GLY A 170 32.26 4.46 17.44
CA GLY A 170 32.28 4.15 16.01
C GLY A 170 31.96 2.68 15.76
N LEU A 171 30.81 2.39 15.15
CA LEU A 171 30.31 1.05 14.90
C LEU A 171 30.32 0.74 13.40
N ASN A 172 30.88 -0.42 13.03
CA ASN A 172 30.90 -0.84 11.63
C ASN A 172 29.59 -1.57 11.31
N SER A 173 28.66 -0.89 10.62
CA SER A 173 27.43 -1.51 10.11
C SER A 173 27.56 -2.13 8.72
N ALA A 174 28.72 -1.95 8.07
CA ALA A 174 28.97 -2.37 6.69
C ALA A 174 29.73 -3.71 6.58
N TRP A 175 30.13 -4.34 7.69
CA TRP A 175 31.06 -5.47 7.65
C TRP A 175 30.56 -6.72 6.91
N LEU A 176 29.24 -6.90 6.79
CA LEU A 176 28.62 -7.93 5.96
C LEU A 176 28.05 -7.42 4.64
N ALA A 177 28.22 -6.14 4.31
CA ALA A 177 27.70 -5.60 3.07
C ALA A 177 28.35 -6.31 1.87
N ALA A 178 27.54 -6.76 0.94
CA ALA A 178 27.91 -7.50 -0.27
C ALA A 178 27.21 -6.95 -1.53
N SER A 179 26.23 -6.08 -1.37
CA SER A 179 25.52 -5.38 -2.46
C SER A 179 25.11 -3.96 -2.05
N ASN A 180 24.55 -3.21 -3.00
CA ASN A 180 23.93 -1.91 -2.71
C ASN A 180 22.45 -2.06 -2.31
N GLU A 181 21.92 -3.29 -2.29
CA GLU A 181 20.51 -3.62 -2.00
C GLU A 181 20.38 -4.41 -0.69
N ASP A 182 21.37 -4.32 0.22
CA ASP A 182 21.42 -5.11 1.46
C ASP A 182 20.44 -4.63 2.56
N ARG A 183 19.36 -3.93 2.17
CA ARG A 183 18.33 -3.49 3.12
C ARG A 183 17.66 -4.71 3.77
N ASN A 184 17.55 -4.68 5.10
CA ASN A 184 17.13 -5.80 5.93
C ASN A 184 18.04 -7.05 5.83
N GLN A 185 19.30 -6.89 5.40
CA GLN A 185 20.27 -7.98 5.31
C GLN A 185 21.53 -7.74 6.13
N LEU A 186 21.81 -6.49 6.53
CA LEU A 186 22.99 -6.17 7.32
C LEU A 186 22.84 -6.60 8.77
N ILE A 187 23.98 -6.71 9.45
CA ILE A 187 24.07 -7.07 10.86
C ILE A 187 25.08 -6.11 11.47
N LEU A 188 24.74 -5.47 12.57
CA LEU A 188 25.68 -4.70 13.39
C LEU A 188 26.32 -5.61 14.44
N GLY A 189 25.53 -6.49 15.04
CA GLY A 189 26.00 -7.43 16.05
C GLY A 189 26.04 -6.78 17.43
N GLU A 190 25.24 -7.34 18.34
CA GLU A 190 25.15 -6.90 19.72
C GLU A 190 26.50 -6.78 20.44
N ARG A 191 27.45 -7.69 20.13
CA ARG A 191 28.78 -7.67 20.73
C ARG A 191 29.51 -6.35 20.51
N GLN A 192 29.50 -5.80 19.29
CA GLN A 192 30.09 -4.49 18.98
C GLN A 192 29.51 -3.40 19.89
N VAL A 193 28.19 -3.39 20.03
CA VAL A 193 27.46 -2.38 20.81
C VAL A 193 27.78 -2.48 22.30
N ARG A 194 27.82 -3.69 22.86
CA ARG A 194 28.14 -3.91 24.28
C ARG A 194 29.54 -3.43 24.61
N GLU A 195 30.53 -3.90 23.86
CA GLU A 195 31.93 -3.60 24.14
C GLU A 195 32.21 -2.09 23.97
N ALA A 196 31.56 -1.41 23.00
CA ALA A 196 31.65 0.04 22.85
C ALA A 196 30.99 0.82 23.99
N LEU A 197 29.80 0.37 24.46
CA LEU A 197 29.10 1.01 25.57
C LEU A 197 29.84 0.83 26.90
N GLU A 198 30.41 -0.35 27.14
CA GLU A 198 31.24 -0.64 28.32
C GLU A 198 32.47 0.27 28.38
N ALA A 199 33.13 0.51 27.25
CA ALA A 199 34.25 1.45 27.16
C ALA A 199 33.86 2.92 27.43
N SER A 200 32.59 3.27 27.24
CA SER A 200 32.07 4.64 27.40
C SER A 200 31.55 5.00 28.81
N GLN A 201 31.82 4.13 29.80
CA GLN A 201 31.44 4.40 31.19
C GLN A 201 32.14 5.67 31.72
N GLY A 202 31.37 6.56 32.35
CA GLY A 202 31.87 7.84 32.89
C GLY A 202 31.80 9.04 31.93
N ALA A 203 31.46 8.85 30.65
CA ALA A 203 31.21 9.97 29.74
C ALA A 203 29.86 10.64 30.03
N VAL A 204 29.84 11.97 29.91
CA VAL A 204 28.65 12.81 30.14
C VAL A 204 27.74 12.79 28.92
N LEU A 205 28.33 12.76 27.73
CA LEU A 205 27.61 12.69 26.47
C LEU A 205 28.08 11.46 25.68
N ARG A 206 27.16 10.77 25.01
CA ARG A 206 27.46 9.57 24.20
C ARG A 206 26.85 9.69 22.81
N LEU A 207 27.68 9.63 21.79
CA LEU A 207 27.30 9.63 20.39
C LEU A 207 27.72 8.31 19.76
N ALA A 208 26.77 7.55 19.21
CA ALA A 208 27.09 6.38 18.40
C ALA A 208 27.04 6.73 16.92
N LEU A 209 28.03 6.29 16.17
CA LEU A 209 28.21 6.54 14.74
C LEU A 209 28.10 5.21 14.00
N MET A 210 27.30 5.14 12.95
CA MET A 210 27.23 4.01 12.01
C MET A 210 26.82 4.53 10.63
N HIS A 211 27.06 3.79 9.55
CA HIS A 211 26.69 4.28 8.21
C HIS A 211 25.20 4.08 7.90
N HIS A 212 24.71 2.84 7.97
CA HIS A 212 23.33 2.50 7.61
C HIS A 212 22.32 2.79 8.74
N PRO A 213 21.05 3.14 8.43
CA PRO A 213 19.97 3.21 9.41
C PRO A 213 19.53 1.82 9.92
N PHE A 214 18.76 1.80 11.01
CA PHE A 214 18.37 0.53 11.68
C PHE A 214 17.54 -0.41 10.80
N ASP A 215 16.78 0.11 9.83
CA ASP A 215 15.97 -0.69 8.90
C ASP A 215 16.78 -1.43 7.82
N TRP A 216 18.09 -1.16 7.73
CA TRP A 216 19.02 -1.97 6.95
C TRP A 216 19.48 -3.23 7.70
N LEU A 217 19.34 -3.24 9.03
CA LEU A 217 19.70 -4.37 9.86
C LEU A 217 18.58 -5.43 9.86
N ARG A 218 18.97 -6.70 9.93
CA ARG A 218 18.04 -7.82 10.11
C ARG A 218 17.25 -7.71 11.40
N ASP A 219 15.97 -8.07 11.37
CA ASP A 219 15.03 -7.94 12.50
C ASP A 219 15.57 -8.45 13.85
N PHE A 220 16.21 -9.62 13.88
CA PHE A 220 16.72 -10.21 15.13
C PHE A 220 17.89 -9.41 15.74
N ASP A 221 18.74 -8.83 14.89
CA ASP A 221 19.89 -8.04 15.31
C ASP A 221 19.45 -6.62 15.64
N ARG A 222 18.66 -6.01 14.74
CA ARG A 222 18.02 -4.69 14.89
C ARG A 222 17.36 -4.55 16.26
N THR A 223 16.50 -5.50 16.62
CA THR A 223 15.74 -5.45 17.89
C THR A 223 16.66 -5.34 19.10
N ALA A 224 17.79 -6.05 19.10
CA ALA A 224 18.74 -6.05 20.19
C ALA A 224 19.59 -4.75 20.20
N VAL A 225 20.20 -4.40 19.07
CA VAL A 225 21.13 -3.27 18.98
C VAL A 225 20.44 -1.92 19.08
N GLU A 226 19.27 -1.76 18.44
CA GLU A 226 18.50 -0.52 18.48
C GLU A 226 18.04 -0.21 19.91
N SER A 227 17.55 -1.22 20.64
CA SER A 227 17.13 -1.06 22.04
C SER A 227 18.29 -0.62 22.95
N MET A 228 19.47 -1.21 22.76
CA MET A 228 20.65 -0.89 23.55
C MET A 228 21.16 0.53 23.29
N LEU A 229 21.31 0.88 22.02
CA LEU A 229 21.80 2.18 21.58
C LEU A 229 20.84 3.29 21.99
N ARG A 230 19.52 3.10 21.80
CA ARG A 230 18.51 4.10 22.20
C ARG A 230 18.44 4.34 23.71
N ARG A 231 18.79 3.35 24.54
CA ARG A 231 18.76 3.47 26.00
C ARG A 231 20.01 4.08 26.61
N GLN A 232 21.16 3.93 25.97
CA GLN A 232 22.45 4.25 26.58
C GLN A 232 23.21 5.37 25.87
N CYS A 233 22.86 5.68 24.62
CA CYS A 233 23.40 6.82 23.87
C CYS A 233 22.44 8.01 23.93
N HIS A 234 23.00 9.21 23.77
CA HIS A 234 22.22 10.44 23.67
C HIS A 234 21.92 10.76 22.21
N PHE A 235 22.91 10.57 21.34
CA PHE A 235 22.79 10.78 19.90
C PHE A 235 23.25 9.54 19.11
N LEU A 236 22.57 9.29 18.01
CA LEU A 236 22.88 8.25 17.03
C LEU A 236 22.98 8.91 15.67
N LEU A 237 24.17 8.88 15.09
CA LEU A 237 24.48 9.55 13.83
C LEU A 237 24.69 8.52 12.73
N HIS A 238 24.02 8.72 11.60
CA HIS A 238 24.21 7.88 10.42
C HIS A 238 24.10 8.61 9.09
N GLY A 239 24.47 7.92 8.02
CA GLY A 239 24.42 8.36 6.63
C GLY A 239 23.40 7.57 5.81
N HIS A 240 23.77 7.28 4.56
CA HIS A 240 23.07 6.34 3.66
C HIS A 240 21.66 6.78 3.22
N MET A 241 21.36 8.08 3.35
CA MET A 241 20.07 8.67 3.01
C MET A 241 20.12 9.28 1.60
N HIS A 242 19.65 8.52 0.61
CA HIS A 242 19.54 8.96 -0.80
C HIS A 242 18.18 9.60 -1.14
N GLU A 243 17.29 9.73 -0.15
CA GLU A 243 16.02 10.46 -0.26
C GLU A 243 16.09 11.72 0.60
N VAL A 244 16.14 12.87 -0.05
CA VAL A 244 16.15 14.17 0.63
C VAL A 244 14.76 14.48 1.18
N GLY A 245 14.67 14.61 2.51
CA GLY A 245 13.46 15.03 3.21
C GLY A 245 13.09 14.25 4.49
N LEU A 246 13.89 13.25 4.88
CA LEU A 246 13.70 12.51 6.13
C LEU A 246 14.86 12.80 7.10
N LEU A 247 14.78 13.93 7.81
CA LEU A 247 15.59 14.13 9.01
C LEU A 247 14.89 13.32 10.09
N GLU A 248 15.39 12.12 10.39
CA GLU A 248 14.77 11.26 11.39
C GLU A 248 15.11 11.74 12.82
N VAL A 249 14.64 12.94 13.20
CA VAL A 249 14.82 13.43 14.58
C VAL A 249 13.67 12.93 15.45
N ARG A 250 13.96 11.97 16.32
CA ARG A 250 13.00 11.48 17.32
C ARG A 250 13.53 11.76 18.73
N ALA A 251 12.78 12.47 19.58
CA ALA A 251 12.35 12.04 20.94
C ALA A 251 12.05 13.19 21.94
N PRO A 252 11.06 12.98 22.84
CA PRO A 252 11.08 13.56 24.19
C PRO A 252 10.90 12.56 25.36
N SER A 253 10.82 11.23 25.13
CA SER A 253 10.61 10.23 26.19
C SER A 253 11.76 9.21 26.32
N GLY A 254 12.88 9.61 26.94
CA GLY A 254 13.95 8.70 27.39
C GLY A 254 14.65 7.85 26.31
N ALA A 255 14.52 8.22 25.03
CA ALA A 255 15.14 7.55 23.90
C ALA A 255 16.21 8.45 23.23
N ALA A 256 17.28 7.85 22.71
CA ALA A 256 18.34 8.57 21.97
C ALA A 256 17.82 9.32 20.74
N MET A 257 18.38 10.50 20.49
CA MET A 257 18.12 11.30 19.30
C MET A 257 18.89 10.75 18.09
N ILE A 258 18.18 10.50 16.99
CA ILE A 258 18.81 10.09 15.73
C ILE A 258 18.99 11.32 14.84
N ILE A 259 20.15 11.46 14.22
CA ILE A 259 20.44 12.55 13.27
C ILE A 259 21.13 11.94 12.06
N ALA A 260 20.48 12.05 10.90
CA ALA A 260 21.02 11.57 9.64
C ALA A 260 21.69 12.71 8.86
N ALA A 261 22.83 12.42 8.22
CA ALA A 261 23.39 13.27 7.18
C ALA A 261 22.93 12.78 5.80
N GLY A 262 22.55 13.70 4.94
CA GLY A 262 22.36 13.39 3.52
C GLY A 262 23.69 13.35 2.78
N ALA A 263 23.63 12.98 1.49
CA ALA A 263 24.84 12.84 0.69
C ALA A 263 25.50 14.18 0.38
N CYS A 264 26.78 14.30 0.75
CA CYS A 264 27.60 15.46 0.43
C CYS A 264 27.88 15.55 -1.07
N TYR A 265 27.93 14.40 -1.76
CA TYR A 265 28.03 14.34 -3.21
C TYR A 265 27.50 13.03 -3.79
N GLU A 266 26.52 13.13 -4.70
CA GLU A 266 26.10 12.03 -5.60
C GLU A 266 26.30 12.44 -7.07
N THR A 267 25.63 13.52 -7.48
CA THR A 267 25.86 14.21 -8.76
C THR A 267 25.66 15.72 -8.58
N VAL A 268 26.01 16.53 -9.57
CA VAL A 268 25.81 18.00 -9.50
C VAL A 268 24.32 18.37 -9.41
N ASP A 269 23.45 17.62 -10.09
CA ASP A 269 22.00 17.85 -10.14
C ASP A 269 21.25 17.21 -8.95
N TYR A 270 21.94 16.41 -8.15
CA TYR A 270 21.38 15.79 -6.96
C TYR A 270 21.24 16.83 -5.83
N PRO A 271 20.20 16.73 -4.97
CA PRO A 271 20.05 17.58 -3.79
C PRO A 271 21.10 17.25 -2.70
N ASN A 272 22.38 17.52 -2.98
CA ASN A 272 23.48 17.28 -2.05
C ASN A 272 23.26 18.09 -0.77
N SER A 273 23.45 17.47 0.40
CA SER A 273 23.16 18.09 1.70
C SER A 273 24.22 17.76 2.75
N TYR A 274 24.33 18.61 3.76
CA TYR A 274 25.07 18.33 5.00
C TYR A 274 24.43 19.07 6.17
N ASN A 275 24.85 18.77 7.41
CA ASN A 275 24.35 19.51 8.57
C ASN A 275 25.42 19.85 9.61
N VAL A 276 25.14 20.90 10.39
CA VAL A 276 25.90 21.27 11.60
C VAL A 276 24.95 21.19 12.78
N VAL A 277 25.35 20.55 13.86
CA VAL A 277 24.51 20.46 15.07
C VAL A 277 25.18 21.22 16.20
N ARG A 278 24.40 22.02 16.92
CA ARG A 278 24.83 22.75 18.12
C ARG A 278 23.94 22.39 19.29
N LEU A 279 24.54 22.00 20.40
CA LEU A 279 23.88 21.83 21.69
C LEU A 279 24.26 23.01 22.58
N ASP A 280 23.28 23.62 23.22
CA ASP A 280 23.45 24.58 24.30
C ASP A 280 23.03 23.93 25.62
N LEU A 281 24.01 23.50 26.39
CA LEU A 281 23.80 22.82 27.67
C LEU A 281 23.22 23.74 28.75
N LYS A 282 23.31 25.07 28.57
CA LYS A 282 22.74 26.04 29.52
C LYS A 282 21.25 26.21 29.30
N SER A 283 20.82 26.44 28.05
CA SER A 283 19.40 26.56 27.71
C SER A 283 18.70 25.20 27.63
N GLY A 284 19.45 24.11 27.50
CA GLY A 284 18.89 22.78 27.33
C GLY A 284 18.26 22.61 25.94
N GLN A 285 18.79 23.30 24.93
CA GLN A 285 18.30 23.27 23.54
C GLN A 285 19.41 22.81 22.61
N GLY A 286 19.06 22.02 21.60
CA GLY A 286 19.90 21.70 20.46
C GLY A 286 19.30 22.26 19.17
N THR A 287 20.16 22.60 18.21
CA THR A 287 19.77 23.12 16.90
C THR A 287 20.56 22.42 15.80
N ILE A 288 19.87 21.95 14.77
CA ILE A 288 20.43 21.37 13.54
C ILE A 288 20.31 22.42 12.44
N TYR A 289 21.44 22.81 11.88
CA TYR A 289 21.54 23.71 10.73
C TYR A 289 21.70 22.88 9.46
N LEU A 290 20.64 22.85 8.65
CA LEU A 290 20.50 22.02 7.46
C LEU A 290 20.94 22.79 6.23
N ARG A 291 21.82 22.20 5.43
CA ARG A 291 22.44 22.85 4.27
C ARG A 291 22.19 22.01 3.02
N VAL A 292 21.87 22.67 1.91
CA VAL A 292 21.65 22.03 0.61
C VAL A 292 22.39 22.78 -0.50
N PHE A 293 22.96 22.03 -1.44
CA PHE A 293 23.65 22.57 -2.60
C PHE A 293 22.67 23.08 -3.66
N SER A 294 23.02 24.19 -4.31
CA SER A 294 22.37 24.67 -5.52
C SER A 294 23.42 24.93 -6.59
N ASP A 295 23.18 24.38 -7.77
CA ASP A 295 23.99 24.55 -8.99
C ASP A 295 23.89 25.97 -9.61
N ARG A 296 22.95 26.79 -9.15
CA ARG A 296 22.73 28.15 -9.64
C ARG A 296 23.95 29.05 -9.36
N ASN A 297 24.19 30.03 -10.24
CA ASN A 297 25.27 31.03 -10.10
C ASN A 297 26.68 30.43 -9.91
N GLY A 298 26.96 29.24 -10.45
CA GLY A 298 28.27 28.61 -10.36
C GLY A 298 28.48 27.70 -9.14
N GLY A 299 27.40 27.34 -8.43
CA GLY A 299 27.43 26.42 -7.30
C GLY A 299 27.57 27.14 -5.96
N PHE A 300 26.58 27.00 -5.08
CA PHE A 300 26.67 27.48 -3.70
C PHE A 300 25.82 26.63 -2.75
N TRP A 301 26.11 26.71 -1.46
CA TRP A 301 25.34 26.06 -0.41
C TRP A 301 24.41 27.05 0.28
N ALA A 302 23.18 26.63 0.49
CA ALA A 302 22.11 27.43 1.07
C ALA A 302 21.48 26.73 2.27
N SER A 303 20.71 27.48 3.07
CA SER A 303 19.90 26.86 4.12
C SER A 303 18.82 26.02 3.46
N ASP A 304 18.65 24.80 3.93
CA ASP A 304 17.65 23.90 3.38
C ASP A 304 16.25 24.23 3.90
N THR A 305 15.54 25.06 3.14
CA THR A 305 14.20 25.58 3.48
C THR A 305 13.07 24.78 2.86
N ARG A 306 13.37 23.72 2.09
CA ARG A 306 12.39 23.03 1.24
C ARG A 306 12.30 21.55 1.50
N SER A 307 13.42 20.91 1.87
CA SER A 307 13.44 19.47 2.10
C SER A 307 12.75 19.08 3.40
N TYR A 308 12.73 19.99 4.40
CA TYR A 308 12.23 19.70 5.74
C TYR A 308 11.14 20.70 6.15
N ALA A 309 9.88 20.24 6.16
CA ALA A 309 8.73 21.09 6.48
C ALA A 309 8.79 21.69 7.90
N GLU A 310 9.43 20.99 8.84
CA GLU A 310 9.60 21.41 10.24
C GLU A 310 10.76 22.40 10.44
N ALA A 311 11.59 22.63 9.41
CA ALA A 311 12.73 23.53 9.43
C ALA A 311 12.63 24.56 8.28
N PRO A 312 11.61 25.44 8.26
CA PRO A 312 11.35 26.34 7.13
C PRO A 312 12.49 27.35 6.86
N ASN A 313 13.39 27.55 7.82
CA ASN A 313 14.56 28.41 7.69
C ASN A 313 15.88 27.62 7.54
N GLY A 314 15.82 26.30 7.38
CA GLY A 314 16.98 25.39 7.43
C GLY A 314 17.56 25.23 8.83
N GLU A 315 16.75 25.47 9.86
CA GLU A 315 17.11 25.28 11.26
C GLU A 315 16.03 24.46 11.96
N PHE A 316 16.44 23.38 12.63
CA PHE A 316 15.55 22.53 13.43
C PHE A 316 16.00 22.55 14.89
N THR A 317 15.14 23.00 15.80
CA THR A 317 15.46 23.12 17.23
C THR A 317 14.73 22.07 18.05
N PHE A 318 15.42 21.48 19.02
CA PHE A 318 14.91 20.40 19.86
C PHE A 318 15.37 20.54 21.32
N PRO A 319 14.57 20.05 22.29
CA PRO A 319 14.99 20.03 23.68
C PRO A 319 16.05 18.94 23.93
N LEU A 320 17.07 19.25 24.74
CA LEU A 320 18.03 18.26 25.22
C LEU A 320 17.42 17.39 26.34
N PRO A 321 17.88 16.13 26.51
CA PRO A 321 17.59 15.32 27.70
C PRO A 321 17.86 16.08 29.00
N ASP A 322 17.01 15.87 30.02
CA ASP A 322 17.11 16.58 31.30
C ASP A 322 18.47 16.41 31.99
N GLU A 323 19.08 15.23 31.85
CA GLU A 323 20.42 14.92 32.38
C GLU A 323 21.53 15.81 31.80
N LEU A 324 21.31 16.37 30.61
CA LEU A 324 22.27 17.27 29.95
C LEU A 324 22.03 18.76 30.25
N LYS A 325 20.90 19.11 30.88
CA LYS A 325 20.54 20.51 31.19
C LYS A 325 21.31 21.01 32.42
N GLY A 326 21.90 22.21 32.32
CA GLY A 326 22.55 22.88 33.46
C GLY A 326 23.99 22.42 33.73
N LEU A 327 24.54 21.48 32.97
CA LEU A 327 25.95 21.07 33.07
C LEU A 327 26.95 22.19 32.72
N GLY A 328 26.47 23.28 32.10
CA GLY A 328 27.24 24.49 31.81
C GLY A 328 27.33 25.51 32.96
N SER A 329 26.77 25.22 34.14
CA SER A 329 26.82 26.10 35.32
C SER A 329 27.56 25.45 36.49
N SER A 330 28.89 25.58 36.53
CA SER A 330 29.63 25.61 37.80
C SER A 330 30.96 26.35 37.66
N LEU A 331 31.07 27.46 38.38
CA LEU A 331 32.04 27.68 39.46
C LEU A 331 31.44 28.72 40.43
N PRO A 332 31.25 28.40 41.73
CA PRO A 332 31.57 29.32 42.80
C PRO A 332 33.10 29.34 42.96
N GLU A 333 33.72 30.51 42.83
CA GLU A 333 35.12 30.68 43.24
C GLU A 333 35.23 30.63 44.77
N THR A 334 36.26 29.94 45.19
CA THR A 334 36.60 29.45 46.52
C THR A 334 36.96 30.55 47.52
N GLU A 335 36.68 30.26 48.78
CA GLU A 335 37.16 30.94 49.97
C GLU A 335 38.69 31.17 49.95
N GLY A 336 39.09 32.39 50.33
CA GLY A 336 40.44 32.77 50.72
C GLY A 336 40.34 33.70 51.93
N GLU A 337 41.03 33.32 53.01
CA GLU A 337 41.01 33.91 54.35
C GLU A 337 41.33 35.41 54.41
N GLY A 338 40.67 36.11 55.34
CA GLY A 338 41.05 37.45 55.81
C GLY A 338 40.16 37.90 56.98
N PRO A 339 40.72 38.39 58.12
CA PRO A 339 39.96 38.58 59.35
C PRO A 339 39.31 39.97 59.47
N THR A 340 38.32 40.03 60.36
CA THR A 340 37.87 41.17 61.20
C THR A 340 37.05 42.34 60.61
N GLU A 341 35.97 42.61 61.38
CA GLU A 341 35.32 43.89 61.70
C GLU A 341 34.07 44.38 60.95
N ALA A 342 32.97 44.35 61.73
CA ALA A 342 32.01 45.42 62.02
C ALA A 342 30.83 45.74 61.08
N ALA A 343 29.66 45.62 61.71
CA ALA A 343 28.51 46.55 61.73
C ALA A 343 27.28 46.29 60.82
N GLU A 344 26.17 46.08 61.55
CA GLU A 344 24.78 46.56 61.33
C GLU A 344 23.91 45.88 60.24
N SER A 345 22.96 45.06 60.70
CA SER A 345 21.51 45.35 60.79
C SER A 345 20.79 45.28 59.44
N SER A 346 19.82 44.39 59.21
CA SER A 346 18.52 44.41 59.88
C SER A 346 17.67 43.19 59.47
N THR A 347 16.77 42.87 60.38
CA THR A 347 15.75 41.80 60.44
C THR A 347 14.77 41.76 59.26
N SER A 348 14.32 40.57 58.84
CA SER A 348 12.93 40.13 59.09
C SER A 348 12.69 38.65 58.72
N SER A 349 11.82 38.05 59.51
CA SER A 349 11.32 36.67 59.55
C SER A 349 10.23 36.37 58.52
N ALA A 350 10.22 35.16 57.95
CA ALA A 350 9.00 34.33 57.81
C ALA A 350 9.32 32.92 57.28
N SER A 351 8.75 31.92 57.96
CA SER A 351 8.79 30.48 57.69
C SER A 351 7.91 30.08 56.48
N PRO A 352 8.01 28.84 55.96
CA PRO A 352 7.63 28.46 54.60
C PRO A 352 6.16 28.06 54.46
N SER A 353 5.53 28.41 53.34
CA SER A 353 4.25 27.85 52.90
C SER A 353 4.46 26.89 51.73
N GLU A 354 4.01 25.66 51.90
CA GLU A 354 3.88 24.62 50.87
C GLU A 354 3.16 25.16 49.62
N SER A 355 3.74 24.91 48.44
CA SER A 355 3.05 25.11 47.16
C SER A 355 2.79 23.76 46.48
N ALA A 356 1.50 23.53 46.24
CA ALA A 356 0.89 22.40 45.54
C ALA A 356 1.33 22.30 44.06
N PRO A 357 1.16 21.13 43.41
CA PRO A 357 1.56 20.92 42.03
C PRO A 357 0.72 21.77 41.06
N VAL A 358 1.40 22.34 40.06
CA VAL A 358 0.80 23.14 38.99
C VAL A 358 -0.11 22.26 38.13
N ALA A 359 -1.41 22.50 38.20
CA ALA A 359 -2.40 21.86 37.33
C ALA A 359 -2.27 22.43 35.90
N THR A 360 -1.85 21.59 34.95
CA THR A 360 -2.02 21.84 33.52
C THR A 360 -3.50 21.92 33.19
N LYS A 361 -3.94 22.98 32.48
CA LYS A 361 -5.31 23.09 31.96
C LYS A 361 -5.66 21.81 31.17
N PRO A 362 -6.85 21.20 31.38
CA PRO A 362 -7.28 20.07 30.57
C PRO A 362 -7.37 20.50 29.08
N PRO A 363 -7.02 19.61 28.13
CA PRO A 363 -7.11 19.90 26.71
C PRO A 363 -8.54 20.29 26.33
N ASP A 364 -8.70 21.30 25.45
CA ASP A 364 -10.00 21.67 24.88
C ASP A 364 -10.46 20.61 23.88
N LEU A 365 -11.05 19.53 24.42
CA LEU A 365 -11.58 18.42 23.62
C LEU A 365 -12.78 18.83 22.75
N THR A 366 -13.45 19.95 23.06
CA THR A 366 -14.62 20.41 22.29
C THR A 366 -14.18 21.10 21.01
N GLY A 367 -13.17 21.97 21.10
CA GLY A 367 -12.51 22.55 19.93
C GLY A 367 -11.89 21.47 19.04
N LEU A 368 -11.19 20.51 19.64
CA LEU A 368 -10.58 19.39 18.92
C LEU A 368 -11.61 18.50 18.22
N GLU A 369 -12.73 18.17 18.87
CA GLU A 369 -13.81 17.40 18.23
C GLU A 369 -14.41 18.14 17.03
N THR A 370 -14.59 19.46 17.13
CA THR A 370 -15.12 20.28 16.04
C THR A 370 -14.18 20.27 14.84
N GLN A 371 -12.88 20.44 15.08
CA GLN A 371 -11.85 20.38 14.04
C GLN A 371 -11.80 19.00 13.40
N TYR A 372 -11.79 17.93 14.21
CA TYR A 372 -11.76 16.56 13.72
C TYR A 372 -12.97 16.23 12.84
N ARG A 373 -14.19 16.58 13.27
CA ARG A 373 -15.41 16.38 12.46
C ARG A 373 -15.35 17.13 11.14
N LYS A 374 -14.80 18.36 11.13
CA LYS A 374 -14.59 19.11 9.89
C LYS A 374 -13.64 18.38 8.95
N THR A 375 -12.54 17.82 9.45
CA THR A 375 -11.64 17.01 8.61
C THR A 375 -12.33 15.79 8.01
N ILE A 376 -13.16 15.08 8.77
CA ILE A 376 -13.95 13.94 8.25
C ILE A 376 -14.92 14.40 7.15
N ILE A 377 -15.57 15.56 7.32
CA ILE A 377 -16.46 16.13 6.30
C ILE A 377 -15.66 16.50 5.05
N ASP A 378 -14.58 17.28 5.20
CA ASP A 378 -13.73 17.72 4.09
C ASP A 378 -13.13 16.52 3.33
N GLN A 379 -12.88 15.41 4.02
CA GLN A 379 -12.35 14.18 3.42
C GLN A 379 -13.38 13.38 2.61
N PHE A 380 -14.63 13.26 3.09
CA PHE A 380 -15.60 12.32 2.51
C PHE A 380 -16.81 12.98 1.83
N GLU A 381 -16.98 14.31 1.91
CA GLU A 381 -18.13 15.00 1.32
C GLU A 381 -18.15 14.94 -0.21
N LYS A 382 -16.99 14.85 -0.86
CA LYS A 382 -16.86 14.90 -2.32
C LYS A 382 -16.31 13.61 -2.92
N LEU A 383 -17.08 13.00 -3.82
CA LEU A 383 -16.59 11.98 -4.74
C LEU A 383 -15.89 12.64 -5.93
N THR A 384 -14.57 12.43 -6.05
CA THR A 384 -13.77 13.03 -7.12
C THR A 384 -13.36 11.99 -8.16
N PHE A 385 -13.78 12.17 -9.42
CA PHE A 385 -13.41 11.32 -10.55
C PHE A 385 -12.40 12.05 -11.44
N ARG A 386 -11.14 11.61 -11.41
CA ARG A 386 -10.03 12.25 -12.14
C ARG A 386 -9.88 11.70 -13.56
N GLY A 387 -9.66 12.60 -14.51
CA GLY A 387 -9.30 12.28 -15.90
C GLY A 387 -10.41 11.67 -16.77
N LEU A 388 -11.65 11.67 -16.27
CA LEU A 388 -12.86 11.23 -16.98
C LEU A 388 -13.67 12.37 -17.61
N ALA A 389 -13.32 13.62 -17.30
CA ALA A 389 -13.95 14.80 -17.88
C ALA A 389 -13.20 15.29 -19.13
N PRO A 390 -13.92 15.64 -20.22
CA PRO A 390 -13.33 16.23 -21.43
C PRO A 390 -12.65 17.59 -21.21
N SER A 391 -12.97 18.25 -20.09
CA SER A 391 -12.43 19.56 -19.71
C SER A 391 -11.10 19.48 -18.94
N GLY A 392 -10.71 18.30 -18.46
CA GLY A 392 -9.53 18.11 -17.61
C GLY A 392 -9.74 18.46 -16.14
N THR A 393 -10.86 19.12 -15.81
CA THR A 393 -11.28 19.35 -14.42
C THR A 393 -11.78 18.04 -13.82
N PRO A 394 -11.28 17.60 -12.64
CA PRO A 394 -11.84 16.45 -11.94
C PRO A 394 -13.34 16.65 -11.67
N ILE A 395 -14.15 15.65 -12.01
CA ILE A 395 -15.58 15.65 -11.66
C ILE A 395 -15.65 15.57 -10.14
N SER A 396 -16.40 16.45 -9.49
CA SER A 396 -16.51 16.50 -8.02
C SER A 396 -17.98 16.57 -7.63
N LEU A 397 -18.54 15.43 -7.22
CA LEU A 397 -19.95 15.31 -6.83
C LEU A 397 -20.08 15.17 -5.32
N SER A 398 -21.18 15.66 -4.76
CA SER A 398 -21.53 15.42 -3.35
C SER A 398 -21.80 13.93 -3.13
N LEU A 399 -21.14 13.32 -2.14
CA LEU A 399 -21.42 11.94 -1.78
C LEU A 399 -22.87 11.77 -1.31
N ASP A 400 -23.41 12.74 -0.57
CA ASP A 400 -24.79 12.69 -0.07
C ASP A 400 -25.83 12.69 -1.21
N ASP A 401 -25.51 13.31 -2.34
CA ASP A 401 -26.45 13.46 -3.46
C ASP A 401 -26.48 12.23 -4.37
N VAL A 402 -25.41 11.43 -4.36
CA VAL A 402 -25.15 10.34 -5.30
C VAL A 402 -25.17 8.95 -4.64
N TYR A 403 -25.07 8.90 -3.31
CA TYR A 403 -25.04 7.64 -2.58
C TYR A 403 -26.39 6.92 -2.65
N VAL A 404 -26.35 5.68 -3.16
CA VAL A 404 -27.46 4.74 -3.12
C VAL A 404 -27.24 3.74 -2.01
N GLU A 405 -28.28 3.53 -1.22
CA GLU A 405 -28.26 2.62 -0.09
C GLU A 405 -28.04 1.17 -0.52
N LEU A 406 -26.98 0.54 -0.01
CA LEU A 406 -26.68 -0.86 -0.31
C LEU A 406 -27.68 -1.78 0.40
N LYS A 407 -28.17 -2.79 -0.33
CA LYS A 407 -28.94 -3.88 0.25
C LYS A 407 -28.03 -5.04 0.62
N ALA A 408 -28.37 -5.70 1.71
CA ALA A 408 -27.65 -6.85 2.21
C ALA A 408 -28.62 -7.90 2.73
N VAL A 409 -28.08 -9.09 2.95
CA VAL A 409 -28.76 -10.20 3.64
C VAL A 409 -28.03 -10.48 4.94
N ALA A 410 -28.78 -10.75 6.01
CA ALA A 410 -28.25 -11.04 7.34
C ALA A 410 -27.96 -12.53 7.48
N ASP A 411 -26.67 -12.87 7.63
CA ASP A 411 -26.10 -14.21 7.57
C ASP A 411 -26.54 -15.02 6.35
N VAL A 412 -25.70 -15.95 5.93
CA VAL A 412 -26.20 -17.09 5.16
C VAL A 412 -27.05 -17.86 6.18
N PRO A 413 -28.39 -18.03 6.02
CA PRO A 413 -29.20 -18.74 7.01
C PRO A 413 -28.52 -20.06 7.41
N GLU A 414 -28.55 -20.55 8.65
CA GLU A 414 -27.96 -21.87 8.98
C GLU A 414 -28.50 -23.00 8.08
N ALA A 415 -29.70 -22.84 7.51
CA ALA A 415 -30.29 -23.74 6.50
C ALA A 415 -29.75 -23.55 5.06
N ALA A 416 -29.04 -22.46 4.79
CA ALA A 416 -28.37 -22.10 3.54
C ALA A 416 -26.83 -22.15 3.64
N ASP A 417 -26.28 -22.13 4.87
CA ASP A 417 -24.85 -22.27 5.19
C ASP A 417 -24.48 -23.71 5.57
N THR A 418 -25.49 -24.57 5.67
CA THR A 418 -25.26 -25.99 5.72
C THR A 418 -25.21 -26.56 4.30
N TYR A 419 -24.07 -27.17 3.96
CA TYR A 419 -23.99 -28.11 2.85
C TYR A 419 -25.23 -29.03 2.92
N SER A 420 -25.96 -29.16 1.81
CA SER A 420 -27.04 -30.15 1.70
C SER A 420 -26.51 -31.54 2.07
N ALA A 421 -27.38 -32.48 2.43
CA ALA A 421 -26.95 -33.83 2.79
C ALA A 421 -26.03 -34.45 1.72
N ASP A 422 -26.31 -34.16 0.44
CA ASP A 422 -25.51 -34.60 -0.71
C ASP A 422 -24.18 -33.84 -0.83
N GLU A 423 -24.16 -32.51 -0.62
CA GLU A 423 -22.91 -31.74 -0.61
C GLU A 423 -22.01 -32.08 0.59
N ARG A 424 -22.57 -32.43 1.76
CA ARG A 424 -21.81 -32.95 2.91
C ARG A 424 -21.22 -34.31 2.60
N ARG A 425 -21.99 -35.17 1.93
CA ARG A 425 -21.51 -36.47 1.48
C ARG A 425 -20.33 -36.32 0.50
N LEU A 426 -20.41 -35.37 -0.43
CA LEU A 426 -19.30 -35.06 -1.33
C LEU A 426 -18.06 -34.55 -0.59
N LEU A 427 -18.23 -33.69 0.41
CA LEU A 427 -17.12 -33.25 1.26
C LEU A 427 -16.47 -34.41 2.03
N LEU A 428 -17.28 -35.34 2.55
CA LEU A 428 -16.80 -36.53 3.26
C LEU A 428 -16.10 -37.50 2.28
N GLU A 429 -16.60 -37.65 1.06
CA GLU A 429 -15.98 -38.46 0.01
C GLU A 429 -14.64 -37.84 -0.45
N ALA A 430 -14.53 -36.51 -0.54
CA ALA A 430 -13.26 -35.83 -0.81
C ALA A 430 -12.25 -35.94 0.35
N GLU A 431 -12.73 -36.04 1.59
CA GLU A 431 -11.89 -36.28 2.77
C GLU A 431 -11.14 -37.62 2.68
N ILE A 432 -11.71 -38.61 1.99
CA ILE A 432 -11.06 -39.91 1.70
C ILE A 432 -9.94 -39.75 0.65
N HIS A 433 -10.04 -38.74 -0.21
CA HIS A 433 -9.07 -38.45 -1.27
C HIS A 433 -7.96 -37.48 -0.85
N GLY A 434 -8.04 -36.84 0.32
CA GLY A 434 -7.00 -35.98 0.90
C GLY A 434 -7.53 -34.67 1.50
N GLY A 435 -6.74 -34.04 2.38
CA GLY A 435 -7.12 -32.77 3.04
C GLY A 435 -7.26 -31.59 2.06
N GLU A 436 -6.32 -31.45 1.12
CA GLU A 436 -6.36 -30.40 0.08
C GLU A 436 -7.59 -30.54 -0.84
N ALA A 437 -7.97 -31.78 -1.19
CA ALA A 437 -9.14 -32.06 -2.01
C ALA A 437 -10.44 -31.57 -1.38
N ARG A 438 -10.58 -31.76 -0.05
CA ARG A 438 -11.73 -31.28 0.72
C ARG A 438 -11.77 -29.77 0.77
N GLU A 439 -10.63 -29.11 0.99
CA GLU A 439 -10.54 -27.65 1.01
C GLU A 439 -10.90 -27.04 -0.36
N GLU A 440 -10.37 -27.60 -1.45
CA GLU A 440 -10.71 -27.16 -2.81
C GLU A 440 -12.18 -27.37 -3.16
N LEU A 441 -12.74 -28.53 -2.79
CA LEU A 441 -14.16 -28.85 -2.99
C LEU A 441 -15.05 -27.90 -2.19
N ALA A 442 -14.70 -27.61 -0.93
CA ALA A 442 -15.41 -26.65 -0.10
C ALA A 442 -15.40 -25.26 -0.74
N MET A 443 -14.23 -24.78 -1.18
CA MET A 443 -14.09 -23.48 -1.85
C MET A 443 -14.91 -23.39 -3.14
N HIS A 444 -14.91 -24.46 -3.95
CA HIS A 444 -15.66 -24.49 -5.21
C HIS A 444 -17.17 -24.50 -4.95
N LEU A 445 -17.67 -25.38 -4.08
CA LEU A 445 -19.08 -25.45 -3.72
C LEU A 445 -19.58 -24.14 -3.10
N ASP A 446 -18.73 -23.45 -2.37
CA ASP A 446 -19.05 -22.16 -1.78
C ASP A 446 -19.12 -21.03 -2.82
N ALA A 447 -18.22 -21.01 -3.81
CA ALA A 447 -18.29 -20.07 -4.92
C ALA A 447 -19.58 -20.28 -5.74
N LEU A 448 -19.93 -21.54 -6.01
CA LEU A 448 -21.18 -21.87 -6.70
C LEU A 448 -22.42 -21.52 -5.86
N ARG A 449 -22.34 -21.68 -4.53
CA ARG A 449 -23.39 -21.24 -3.60
C ARG A 449 -23.58 -19.73 -3.62
N ALA A 450 -22.51 -18.96 -3.58
CA ALA A 450 -22.56 -17.50 -3.66
C ALA A 450 -23.22 -17.03 -4.96
N GLU A 451 -22.90 -17.65 -6.08
CA GLU A 451 -23.49 -17.31 -7.38
C GLU A 451 -24.98 -17.71 -7.47
N ARG A 452 -25.34 -18.88 -6.94
CA ARG A 452 -26.74 -19.33 -6.83
C ARG A 452 -27.55 -18.37 -5.95
N TRP A 453 -26.96 -17.93 -4.85
CA TRP A 453 -27.56 -16.97 -3.94
C TRP A 453 -27.79 -15.62 -4.60
N ASN A 454 -26.79 -15.05 -5.27
CA ASN A 454 -26.94 -13.79 -5.99
C ASN A 454 -28.04 -13.86 -7.05
N ARG A 455 -28.17 -15.00 -7.74
CA ARG A 455 -29.25 -15.24 -8.71
C ARG A 455 -30.64 -15.31 -8.05
N GLN A 456 -30.79 -16.05 -6.95
CA GLN A 456 -32.06 -16.16 -6.24
C GLN A 456 -32.46 -14.84 -5.55
N ALA A 457 -31.49 -14.14 -4.96
CA ALA A 457 -31.69 -12.84 -4.35
C ALA A 457 -32.23 -11.83 -5.37
N ARG A 458 -31.76 -11.84 -6.63
CA ARG A 458 -32.25 -10.99 -7.73
C ARG A 458 -33.71 -11.26 -8.13
N GLN A 459 -34.21 -12.49 -7.97
CA GLN A 459 -35.54 -12.93 -8.42
C GLN A 459 -36.69 -12.68 -7.42
N GLU A 460 -36.52 -11.74 -6.47
CA GLU A 460 -37.52 -11.38 -5.44
C GLU A 460 -38.22 -12.59 -4.79
N THR A 461 -37.50 -13.70 -4.61
CA THR A 461 -38.10 -14.93 -4.10
C THR A 461 -38.32 -14.77 -2.59
N THR A 462 -39.56 -15.02 -2.16
CA THR A 462 -40.19 -14.64 -0.88
C THR A 462 -39.52 -15.18 0.40
N GLN A 463 -38.41 -15.90 0.30
CA GLN A 463 -37.71 -16.55 1.42
C GLN A 463 -36.52 -15.76 1.96
N LEU A 464 -35.98 -14.78 1.22
CA LEU A 464 -34.80 -14.01 1.63
C LEU A 464 -35.16 -12.55 1.87
N GLN A 465 -35.16 -12.13 3.13
CA GLN A 465 -35.36 -10.71 3.47
C GLN A 465 -34.14 -9.90 3.04
N ARG A 466 -34.21 -9.26 1.87
CA ARG A 466 -33.34 -8.13 1.53
C ARG A 466 -33.55 -7.05 2.59
N ARG A 467 -32.49 -6.69 3.32
CA ARG A 467 -32.51 -5.63 4.33
C ARG A 467 -31.62 -4.49 3.86
N SER A 468 -31.97 -3.27 4.26
CA SER A 468 -31.01 -2.18 4.13
C SER A 468 -29.82 -2.45 5.05
N ILE A 469 -28.61 -2.19 4.54
CA ILE A 469 -27.42 -2.19 5.40
C ILE A 469 -27.51 -1.11 6.49
N GLN A 470 -28.28 -0.04 6.23
CA GLN A 470 -28.55 1.00 7.19
C GLN A 470 -29.37 0.49 8.37
N ASP A 471 -30.39 -0.33 8.12
CA ASP A 471 -31.19 -0.95 9.19
C ASP A 471 -30.31 -1.82 10.08
N VAL A 472 -29.38 -2.58 9.49
CA VAL A 472 -28.41 -3.39 10.24
C VAL A 472 -27.48 -2.50 11.07
N LEU A 473 -26.99 -1.40 10.48
CA LEU A 473 -26.13 -0.43 11.15
C LEU A 473 -26.86 0.45 12.17
N ASP A 474 -28.18 0.47 12.19
CA ASP A 474 -29.00 1.16 13.20
C ASP A 474 -29.60 0.22 14.25
N ASP A 475 -29.60 -1.10 14.00
CA ASP A 475 -30.08 -2.10 14.95
C ASP A 475 -29.28 -2.04 16.25
N ARG A 476 -29.88 -1.50 17.30
CA ARG A 476 -29.27 -1.28 18.62
C ARG A 476 -28.97 -2.56 19.38
N THR A 477 -29.53 -3.70 18.95
CA THR A 477 -29.22 -5.00 19.54
C THR A 477 -27.83 -5.47 19.14
N GLN A 478 -27.36 -5.08 17.95
CA GLN A 478 -26.05 -5.41 17.41
C GLN A 478 -25.04 -4.30 17.73
N ARG A 479 -23.83 -4.69 18.17
CA ARG A 479 -22.77 -3.73 18.57
C ARG A 479 -21.63 -3.66 17.56
N GLY A 480 -21.53 -4.64 16.69
CA GLY A 480 -20.64 -4.65 15.54
C GLY A 480 -21.27 -5.40 14.38
N VAL A 481 -20.78 -5.20 13.16
CA VAL A 481 -21.18 -5.96 11.97
C VAL A 481 -19.98 -6.17 11.06
N VAL A 482 -19.89 -7.35 10.45
CA VAL A 482 -18.93 -7.64 9.37
C VAL A 482 -19.66 -7.55 8.04
N ILE A 483 -19.16 -6.70 7.15
CA ILE A 483 -19.76 -6.40 5.84
C ILE A 483 -18.88 -7.02 4.76
N LEU A 484 -19.40 -8.08 4.15
CA LEU A 484 -18.75 -8.80 3.06
C LEU A 484 -19.31 -8.38 1.71
N GLY A 485 -18.50 -8.47 0.67
CA GLY A 485 -18.96 -8.27 -0.71
C GLY A 485 -17.82 -8.25 -1.71
N ASP A 486 -18.17 -8.32 -2.98
CA ASP A 486 -17.21 -8.39 -4.08
C ASP A 486 -16.50 -7.04 -4.37
N PRO A 487 -15.39 -7.03 -5.11
CA PRO A 487 -14.71 -5.80 -5.52
C PRO A 487 -15.68 -4.86 -6.26
N GLY A 488 -15.64 -3.56 -5.94
CA GLY A 488 -16.52 -2.57 -6.58
C GLY A 488 -17.97 -2.58 -6.09
N SER A 489 -18.33 -3.40 -5.10
CA SER A 489 -19.69 -3.44 -4.52
C SER A 489 -20.08 -2.21 -3.68
N GLY A 490 -19.15 -1.26 -3.47
CA GLY A 490 -19.42 0.00 -2.75
C GLY A 490 -19.15 -0.02 -1.24
N LYS A 491 -18.50 -1.07 -0.68
CA LYS A 491 -18.18 -1.18 0.77
C LYS A 491 -17.43 0.03 1.35
N THR A 492 -16.33 0.44 0.72
CA THR A 492 -15.58 1.64 1.15
C THR A 492 -16.42 2.91 1.03
N THR A 493 -17.22 3.04 -0.03
CA THR A 493 -18.15 4.17 -0.21
C THR A 493 -19.20 4.22 0.91
N LEU A 494 -19.73 3.08 1.33
CA LEU A 494 -20.60 2.96 2.50
C LEU A 494 -19.87 3.42 3.78
N MET A 495 -18.63 2.98 4.03
CA MET A 495 -17.87 3.42 5.21
C MET A 495 -17.67 4.94 5.22
N HIS A 496 -17.29 5.53 4.08
CA HIS A 496 -17.14 6.98 3.94
C HIS A 496 -18.47 7.71 4.18
N TYR A 497 -19.57 7.21 3.62
CA TYR A 497 -20.90 7.79 3.82
C TYR A 497 -21.32 7.75 5.30
N GLN A 498 -21.09 6.64 6.00
CA GLN A 498 -21.39 6.54 7.43
C GLN A 498 -20.54 7.48 8.28
N ALA A 499 -19.24 7.62 7.95
CA ALA A 499 -18.37 8.59 8.59
C ALA A 499 -18.86 10.04 8.38
N LEU A 500 -19.19 10.39 7.14
CA LEU A 500 -19.70 11.70 6.75
C LEU A 500 -21.01 12.04 7.48
N ARG A 501 -21.98 11.12 7.46
CA ARG A 501 -23.28 11.32 8.10
C ARG A 501 -23.13 11.48 9.62
N ALA A 502 -22.32 10.64 10.26
CA ALA A 502 -22.02 10.76 11.69
C ALA A 502 -21.30 12.08 12.03
N ALA A 503 -20.42 12.57 11.16
CA ALA A 503 -19.76 13.87 11.33
C ALA A 503 -20.77 15.03 11.22
N LYS A 504 -21.66 15.01 10.22
CA LYS A 504 -22.70 16.05 9.96
C LYS A 504 -23.83 16.09 10.99
N LEU A 505 -24.15 14.96 11.64
CA LEU A 505 -25.15 14.89 12.72
C LEU A 505 -24.82 15.80 13.91
N ALA A 506 -23.56 16.26 14.05
CA ALA A 506 -23.18 17.22 15.07
C ALA A 506 -23.69 18.65 14.81
N SER A 507 -23.95 19.01 13.55
CA SER A 507 -24.35 20.35 13.11
C SER A 507 -25.83 20.66 13.30
N HIS A 508 -26.67 19.65 13.57
CA HIS A 508 -28.10 19.80 13.80
C HIS A 508 -28.40 19.74 15.30
N ALA A 509 -29.04 20.78 15.84
CA ALA A 509 -29.39 20.88 17.25
C ALA A 509 -30.55 19.92 17.59
N GLY A 510 -30.33 18.90 18.43
CA GLY A 510 -31.45 18.10 18.98
C GLY A 510 -31.18 16.69 19.48
N THR A 511 -30.04 16.05 19.16
CA THR A 511 -29.75 14.68 19.63
C THR A 511 -28.86 14.67 20.87
N THR A 512 -29.25 13.89 21.89
CA THR A 512 -28.62 13.87 23.23
C THR A 512 -27.34 13.03 23.34
N ARG A 513 -26.95 12.29 22.29
CA ARG A 513 -25.64 11.59 22.23
C ARG A 513 -25.18 11.51 20.77
N LYS A 514 -24.23 12.36 20.39
CA LYS A 514 -23.73 12.50 19.01
C LYS A 514 -22.59 11.50 18.76
N PRO A 515 -22.72 10.56 17.80
CA PRO A 515 -21.66 9.59 17.53
C PRO A 515 -20.40 10.30 16.98
N LEU A 516 -19.22 9.88 17.42
CA LEU A 516 -17.93 10.31 16.88
C LEU A 516 -17.45 9.24 15.87
N PRO A 517 -17.41 9.52 14.57
CA PRO A 517 -16.89 8.56 13.60
C PRO A 517 -15.37 8.44 13.72
N ILE A 518 -14.84 7.23 13.72
CA ILE A 518 -13.41 6.91 13.68
C ILE A 518 -13.20 5.96 12.50
N PHE A 519 -12.64 6.44 11.40
CA PHE A 519 -12.43 5.66 10.18
C PHE A 519 -10.95 5.30 10.04
N VAL A 520 -10.65 4.02 9.85
CA VAL A 520 -9.27 3.53 9.68
C VAL A 520 -9.23 2.47 8.58
N PRO A 521 -8.44 2.68 7.50
CA PRO A 521 -8.09 1.62 6.56
C PRO A 521 -7.15 0.60 7.21
N LEU A 522 -7.50 -0.69 7.16
CA LEU A 522 -6.69 -1.76 7.77
C LEU A 522 -5.35 -1.97 7.04
N ALA A 523 -5.29 -1.62 5.75
CA ALA A 523 -4.03 -1.55 5.01
C ALA A 523 -3.03 -0.53 5.59
N ALA A 524 -3.52 0.59 6.16
CA ALA A 524 -2.67 1.57 6.83
C ALA A 524 -2.11 1.03 8.15
N TYR A 525 -2.88 0.20 8.85
CA TYR A 525 -2.39 -0.49 10.05
C TYR A 525 -1.34 -1.56 9.73
N ASP A 526 -1.54 -2.33 8.66
CA ASP A 526 -0.53 -3.26 8.13
C ASP A 526 0.77 -2.51 7.74
N ASP A 527 0.67 -1.38 7.03
CA ASP A 527 1.83 -0.52 6.73
C ASP A 527 2.53 0.00 7.99
N TYR A 528 1.77 0.41 9.00
CA TYR A 528 2.30 0.84 10.30
C TYR A 528 3.04 -0.29 11.03
N LEU A 529 2.45 -1.48 11.11
CA LEU A 529 3.05 -2.65 11.74
C LEU A 529 4.35 -3.10 11.08
N ARG A 530 4.51 -2.82 9.77
CA ARG A 530 5.74 -3.10 9.03
C ARG A 530 6.86 -2.09 9.27
N ARG A 531 6.53 -0.85 9.62
CA ARG A 531 7.50 0.25 9.79
C ARG A 531 8.02 0.38 11.21
N GLU A 532 7.13 0.23 12.18
CA GLU A 532 7.45 0.42 13.59
C GLU A 532 7.94 -0.88 14.24
N SER A 533 9.00 -0.79 15.03
CA SER A 533 9.63 -1.92 15.72
C SER A 533 8.82 -2.46 16.92
N LEU A 534 7.81 -1.70 17.39
CA LEU A 534 6.87 -2.10 18.42
C LEU A 534 5.49 -2.31 17.82
N ARG A 535 4.99 -3.56 17.85
CA ARG A 535 3.62 -3.89 17.46
C ARG A 535 2.63 -3.25 18.45
N ARG A 536 2.15 -2.05 18.14
CA ARG A 536 1.05 -1.43 18.90
C ARG A 536 -0.28 -2.07 18.57
N SER A 537 -1.22 -1.99 19.50
CA SER A 537 -2.57 -2.50 19.29
C SER A 537 -3.32 -1.64 18.26
N LEU A 538 -4.37 -2.19 17.65
CA LEU A 538 -5.23 -1.41 16.75
C LEU A 538 -5.90 -0.23 17.47
N ASN A 539 -6.15 -0.35 18.78
CA ASN A 539 -6.69 0.72 19.61
C ASN A 539 -5.78 1.94 19.64
N ASP A 540 -4.49 1.73 19.87
CA ASP A 540 -3.51 2.81 19.94
C ASP A 540 -3.24 3.41 18.55
N PHE A 541 -3.41 2.60 17.50
CA PHE A 541 -3.25 3.03 16.12
C PHE A 541 -4.34 4.00 15.65
N LEU A 542 -5.52 4.01 16.27
CA LEU A 542 -6.64 4.88 15.83
C LEU A 542 -6.22 6.36 15.74
N ALA A 543 -5.56 6.88 16.78
CA ALA A 543 -5.07 8.26 16.78
C ALA A 543 -3.84 8.44 15.87
N VAL A 544 -2.91 7.48 15.91
CA VAL A 544 -1.69 7.49 15.10
C VAL A 544 -2.00 7.60 13.61
N TYR A 545 -3.07 6.98 13.13
CA TYR A 545 -3.51 7.10 11.75
C TYR A 545 -3.77 8.57 11.35
N TYR A 546 -4.48 9.34 12.17
CA TYR A 546 -4.74 10.74 11.87
C TYR A 546 -3.52 11.65 12.11
N GLU A 547 -2.64 11.28 13.02
CA GLU A 547 -1.36 11.98 13.22
C GLU A 547 -0.46 11.85 11.99
N GLN A 548 -0.28 10.62 11.49
CA GLN A 548 0.66 10.32 10.41
C GLN A 548 0.13 10.62 9.00
N TRP A 549 -1.18 10.48 8.76
CA TRP A 549 -1.78 10.66 7.43
C TRP A 549 -2.60 11.95 7.29
N HIS A 550 -3.00 12.58 8.39
CA HIS A 550 -3.83 13.80 8.37
C HIS A 550 -3.24 14.98 9.15
N ASN A 551 -2.03 14.82 9.71
CA ASN A 551 -1.33 15.84 10.49
C ASN A 551 -2.19 16.43 11.63
N MET A 552 -3.02 15.60 12.26
CA MET A 552 -3.83 15.99 13.42
C MET A 552 -3.31 15.33 14.69
N LEU A 553 -2.64 16.13 15.52
CA LEU A 553 -2.07 15.71 16.80
C LEU A 553 -3.08 15.75 17.94
N GLY A 554 -2.88 14.87 18.94
CA GLY A 554 -3.60 14.93 20.20
C GLY A 554 -5.02 14.37 20.15
N LEU A 555 -5.34 13.51 19.17
CA LEU A 555 -6.65 12.86 19.05
C LEU A 555 -6.84 11.68 20.01
N GLU A 556 -5.77 11.13 20.58
CA GLU A 556 -5.83 10.00 21.52
C GLU A 556 -6.81 10.26 22.69
N PRO A 557 -6.74 11.37 23.45
CA PRO A 557 -7.67 11.63 24.54
C PRO A 557 -9.12 11.80 24.07
N LEU A 558 -9.33 12.33 22.85
CA LEU A 558 -10.67 12.49 22.27
C LEU A 558 -11.28 11.12 21.92
N PHE A 559 -10.52 10.27 21.25
CA PHE A 559 -10.97 8.93 20.86
C PHE A 559 -11.19 8.04 22.06
N HIS A 560 -10.26 8.05 23.02
CA HIS A 560 -10.41 7.30 24.26
C HIS A 560 -11.68 7.73 25.01
N ARG A 561 -11.91 9.03 25.17
CA ARG A 561 -13.13 9.55 25.80
C ARG A 561 -14.39 9.13 25.06
N ALA A 562 -14.39 9.17 23.73
CA ALA A 562 -15.54 8.75 22.94
C ALA A 562 -15.84 7.24 23.09
N LEU A 563 -14.80 6.41 23.18
CA LEU A 563 -14.91 4.97 23.44
C LEU A 563 -15.42 4.70 24.87
N GLU A 564 -14.92 5.42 25.88
CA GLU A 564 -15.39 5.28 27.27
C GLU A 564 -16.86 5.71 27.44
N GLU A 565 -17.24 6.82 26.81
CA GLU A 565 -18.58 7.37 26.79
C GLU A 565 -19.53 6.57 25.88
N GLY A 566 -19.08 5.53 25.20
CA GLY A 566 -19.95 4.68 24.38
C GLY A 566 -20.55 5.39 23.17
N ARG A 567 -19.87 6.41 22.64
CA ARG A 567 -20.35 7.24 21.53
C ARG A 567 -19.49 7.12 20.27
N ALA A 568 -18.53 6.20 20.23
CA ALA A 568 -17.71 5.98 19.04
C ALA A 568 -18.45 5.13 17.99
N LEU A 569 -18.32 5.51 16.73
CA LEU A 569 -18.60 4.69 15.55
C LEU A 569 -17.28 4.36 14.89
N VAL A 570 -16.75 3.16 15.12
CA VAL A 570 -15.45 2.72 14.59
C VAL A 570 -15.66 1.95 13.29
N LEU A 571 -15.05 2.43 12.21
CA LEU A 571 -15.18 1.91 10.85
C LEU A 571 -13.81 1.39 10.39
N LEU A 572 -13.67 0.08 10.26
CA LEU A 572 -12.44 -0.61 9.88
C LEU A 572 -12.57 -1.11 8.43
N ASP A 573 -11.89 -0.46 7.49
CA ASP A 573 -12.09 -0.73 6.06
C ASP A 573 -11.00 -1.64 5.48
N GLY A 574 -11.40 -2.67 4.73
CA GLY A 574 -10.53 -3.41 3.82
C GLY A 574 -9.59 -4.43 4.47
N LEU A 575 -10.09 -5.38 5.26
CA LEU A 575 -9.24 -6.45 5.83
C LEU A 575 -8.55 -7.30 4.75
N ASP A 576 -9.18 -7.47 3.58
CA ASP A 576 -8.61 -8.21 2.45
C ASP A 576 -7.42 -7.49 1.78
N GLU A 577 -7.22 -6.20 2.06
CA GLU A 577 -6.10 -5.42 1.52
C GLU A 577 -4.77 -5.68 2.25
N VAL A 578 -4.80 -6.40 3.37
CA VAL A 578 -3.60 -6.89 4.06
C VAL A 578 -3.01 -8.06 3.27
N LEU A 579 -1.82 -7.83 2.69
CA LEU A 579 -1.26 -8.68 1.64
C LEU A 579 -0.81 -10.05 2.17
N ASP A 580 -0.15 -10.06 3.32
CA ASP A 580 0.39 -11.27 3.96
C ASP A 580 -0.68 -11.93 4.83
N THR A 581 -0.94 -13.22 4.60
CA THR A 581 -1.99 -13.97 5.31
C THR A 581 -1.76 -14.01 6.82
N THR A 582 -0.52 -14.18 7.26
CA THR A 582 -0.16 -14.21 8.70
C THR A 582 -0.45 -12.86 9.35
N THR A 583 -0.08 -11.78 8.67
CA THR A 583 -0.35 -10.41 9.12
C THR A 583 -1.84 -10.11 9.10
N ARG A 584 -2.58 -10.59 8.09
CA ARG A 584 -4.04 -10.44 8.00
C ARG A 584 -4.73 -11.09 9.20
N GLN A 585 -4.32 -12.31 9.57
CA GLN A 585 -4.81 -13.00 10.77
C GLN A 585 -4.51 -12.20 12.04
N TYR A 586 -3.31 -11.62 12.15
CA TYR A 586 -2.96 -10.75 13.27
C TYR A 586 -3.84 -9.49 13.32
N VAL A 587 -4.04 -8.80 12.19
CA VAL A 587 -4.90 -7.61 12.10
C VAL A 587 -6.35 -7.96 12.47
N ALA A 588 -6.87 -9.09 12.00
CA ALA A 588 -8.19 -9.58 12.38
C ALA A 588 -8.30 -9.80 13.89
N ALA A 589 -7.29 -10.43 14.52
CA ALA A 589 -7.25 -10.63 15.96
C ALA A 589 -7.19 -9.32 16.77
N GLN A 590 -6.51 -8.30 16.25
CA GLN A 590 -6.47 -6.96 16.85
C GLN A 590 -7.81 -6.24 16.74
N ALA A 591 -8.49 -6.32 15.59
CA ALA A 591 -9.85 -5.80 15.41
C ALA A 591 -10.82 -6.46 16.39
N ASP A 592 -10.76 -7.78 16.52
CA ASP A 592 -11.60 -8.56 17.42
C ASP A 592 -11.36 -8.19 18.90
N THR A 593 -10.10 -7.94 19.26
CA THR A 593 -9.71 -7.44 20.61
C THR A 593 -10.31 -6.06 20.89
N LEU A 594 -10.18 -5.12 19.95
CA LEU A 594 -10.75 -3.77 20.06
C LEU A 594 -12.28 -3.81 20.25
N ILE A 595 -12.97 -4.62 19.43
CA ILE A 595 -14.42 -4.74 19.46
C ILE A 595 -14.89 -5.33 20.80
N ARG A 596 -14.26 -6.41 21.28
CA ARG A 596 -14.59 -7.02 22.57
C ARG A 596 -14.37 -6.06 23.73
N GLN A 597 -13.29 -5.28 23.70
CA GLN A 597 -12.95 -4.34 24.77
C GLN A 597 -14.01 -3.23 24.91
N TRP A 598 -14.50 -2.68 23.79
CA TRP A 598 -15.27 -1.42 23.81
C TRP A 598 -16.75 -1.55 23.44
N SER A 599 -17.20 -2.66 22.83
CA SER A 599 -18.61 -2.85 22.44
C SER A 599 -19.57 -2.79 23.62
N SER A 600 -19.17 -3.31 24.79
CA SER A 600 -20.01 -3.33 26.01
C SER A 600 -20.43 -1.95 26.51
N ARG A 601 -19.70 -0.90 26.15
CA ARG A 601 -19.94 0.49 26.54
C ARG A 601 -20.99 1.21 25.68
N GLY A 602 -21.44 0.60 24.58
CA GLY A 602 -22.42 1.17 23.65
C GLY A 602 -21.83 1.70 22.34
N ASN A 603 -20.51 1.53 22.12
CA ASN A 603 -19.86 1.86 20.85
C ASN A 603 -20.33 0.94 19.72
N ARG A 604 -20.24 1.44 18.49
CA ARG A 604 -20.62 0.74 17.25
C ARG A 604 -19.38 0.43 16.43
N PHE A 605 -19.35 -0.75 15.82
CA PHE A 605 -18.25 -1.21 14.98
C PHE A 605 -18.76 -1.67 13.61
N ALA A 606 -18.03 -1.38 12.54
CA ALA A 606 -18.22 -2.00 11.24
C ALA A 606 -16.87 -2.39 10.67
N LEU A 607 -16.76 -3.59 10.11
CA LEU A 607 -15.57 -4.07 9.41
C LEU A 607 -15.94 -4.52 8.00
N THR A 608 -15.17 -4.14 6.99
CA THR A 608 -15.37 -4.62 5.61
C THR A 608 -14.28 -5.57 5.15
N SER A 609 -14.68 -6.54 4.31
CA SER A 609 -13.74 -7.43 3.61
C SER A 609 -14.36 -8.04 2.36
N ARG A 610 -13.54 -8.65 1.51
CA ARG A 610 -14.00 -9.61 0.48
C ARG A 610 -14.28 -10.97 1.11
N ILE A 611 -15.24 -11.70 0.56
CA ILE A 611 -15.67 -13.03 1.05
C ILE A 611 -14.47 -14.00 1.11
N VAL A 612 -13.68 -14.09 0.04
CA VAL A 612 -12.54 -15.01 -0.05
C VAL A 612 -11.44 -14.64 0.95
N GLY A 613 -11.04 -13.37 1.01
CA GLY A 613 -9.96 -12.91 1.89
C GLY A 613 -10.32 -12.96 3.38
N TYR A 614 -11.61 -12.89 3.71
CA TYR A 614 -12.11 -12.96 5.07
C TYR A 614 -12.04 -14.37 5.67
N ARG A 615 -12.30 -15.41 4.87
CA ARG A 615 -12.35 -16.81 5.35
C ARG A 615 -11.04 -17.30 5.96
N GLU A 616 -9.92 -16.83 5.44
CA GLU A 616 -8.58 -17.17 5.92
C GLU A 616 -8.20 -16.43 7.22
N ALA A 617 -8.97 -15.40 7.61
CA ALA A 617 -8.69 -14.50 8.73
C ALA A 617 -10.00 -14.02 9.39
N GLN A 618 -10.91 -14.95 9.71
CA GLN A 618 -12.19 -14.62 10.32
C GLN A 618 -12.01 -14.05 11.73
N LEU A 619 -12.90 -13.14 12.12
CA LEU A 619 -12.98 -12.67 13.51
C LEU A 619 -13.52 -13.81 14.37
N GLN A 620 -13.02 -13.96 15.59
CA GLN A 620 -13.47 -15.01 16.50
C GLN A 620 -14.68 -14.61 17.35
N GLY A 621 -15.04 -13.32 17.36
CA GLY A 621 -16.25 -12.83 18.01
C GLY A 621 -17.54 -13.18 17.26
N ASP A 622 -18.63 -13.30 18.01
CA ASP A 622 -19.99 -13.54 17.50
C ASP A 622 -20.61 -12.20 17.02
N LEU A 623 -20.13 -11.72 15.87
CA LEU A 623 -20.68 -10.55 15.19
C LEU A 623 -21.53 -11.02 14.00
N PRO A 624 -22.66 -10.35 13.72
CA PRO A 624 -23.44 -10.66 12.52
C PRO A 624 -22.62 -10.37 11.26
N HIS A 625 -22.62 -11.32 10.32
CA HIS A 625 -22.08 -11.12 8.98
C HIS A 625 -23.20 -10.77 8.03
N VAL A 626 -22.96 -9.75 7.20
CA VAL A 626 -23.87 -9.38 6.12
C VAL A 626 -23.14 -9.36 4.80
N THR A 627 -23.78 -9.87 3.76
CA THR A 627 -23.21 -9.83 2.40
C THR A 627 -23.96 -8.80 1.59
N VAL A 628 -23.22 -7.81 1.07
CA VAL A 628 -23.72 -6.79 0.16
C VAL A 628 -24.16 -7.47 -1.14
N LEU A 629 -25.39 -7.17 -1.55
CA LEU A 629 -25.94 -7.61 -2.82
C LEU A 629 -25.56 -6.61 -3.92
N ASP A 630 -25.45 -7.11 -5.15
CA ASP A 630 -25.40 -6.25 -6.32
C ASP A 630 -26.67 -5.39 -6.42
N PHE A 631 -26.56 -4.25 -7.11
CA PHE A 631 -27.72 -3.42 -7.42
C PHE A 631 -28.74 -4.19 -8.25
N GLY A 632 -29.99 -4.11 -7.80
CA GLY A 632 -31.16 -4.54 -8.55
C GLY A 632 -31.69 -3.42 -9.43
N TYR A 633 -32.82 -3.69 -10.05
CA TYR A 633 -33.49 -2.78 -10.98
C TYR A 633 -33.78 -1.40 -10.37
N ASP A 634 -34.23 -1.39 -9.12
CA ASP A 634 -34.59 -0.16 -8.40
C ASP A 634 -33.35 0.65 -8.01
N GLU A 635 -32.31 -0.01 -7.46
CA GLU A 635 -31.07 0.67 -7.07
C GLU A 635 -30.35 1.28 -8.29
N ILE A 636 -30.34 0.59 -9.44
CA ILE A 636 -29.82 1.12 -10.71
C ILE A 636 -30.61 2.38 -11.13
N GLY A 637 -31.94 2.35 -10.99
CA GLY A 637 -32.81 3.49 -11.29
C GLY A 637 -32.51 4.71 -10.41
N ILE A 638 -32.44 4.49 -9.09
CA ILE A 638 -32.12 5.55 -8.11
C ILE A 638 -30.74 6.13 -8.40
N PHE A 639 -29.74 5.27 -8.66
CA PHE A 639 -28.40 5.70 -9.00
C PHE A 639 -28.40 6.56 -10.26
N ALA A 640 -29.01 6.09 -11.35
CA ALA A 640 -29.04 6.80 -12.62
C ALA A 640 -29.66 8.20 -12.47
N HIS A 641 -30.75 8.31 -11.72
CA HIS A 641 -31.41 9.57 -11.43
C HIS A 641 -30.50 10.54 -10.65
N GLN A 642 -29.99 10.08 -9.49
CA GLN A 642 -29.14 10.86 -8.61
C GLN A 642 -27.86 11.31 -9.32
N TRP A 643 -27.18 10.36 -9.98
CA TRP A 643 -25.94 10.59 -10.71
C TRP A 643 -26.12 11.63 -11.82
N CYS A 644 -27.09 11.44 -12.73
CA CYS A 644 -27.30 12.35 -13.85
C CYS A 644 -27.65 13.76 -13.37
N ARG A 645 -28.49 13.89 -12.34
CA ARG A 645 -28.85 15.19 -11.76
C ARG A 645 -27.66 15.90 -11.13
N SER A 646 -26.91 15.21 -10.27
CA SER A 646 -25.73 15.79 -9.61
C SER A 646 -24.66 16.16 -10.63
N TYR A 647 -24.45 15.33 -11.65
CA TYR A 647 -23.48 15.59 -12.70
C TYR A 647 -23.82 16.81 -13.55
N GLU A 648 -25.07 16.93 -14.02
CA GLU A 648 -25.49 18.09 -14.82
C GLU A 648 -25.49 19.38 -14.01
N SER A 649 -25.88 19.32 -12.75
CA SER A 649 -25.82 20.47 -11.84
C SER A 649 -24.37 20.90 -11.58
N TRP A 650 -23.45 19.95 -11.40
CA TRP A 650 -22.02 20.24 -11.31
C TRP A 650 -21.48 20.87 -12.60
N LEU A 651 -21.84 20.34 -13.76
CA LEU A 651 -21.38 20.84 -15.06
C LEU A 651 -21.89 22.26 -15.34
N ALA A 652 -23.12 22.57 -14.93
CA ALA A 652 -23.73 23.90 -15.06
C ALA A 652 -23.24 24.88 -13.98
N GLY A 653 -22.57 24.41 -12.94
CA GLY A 653 -22.13 25.21 -11.77
C GLY A 653 -23.22 25.42 -10.72
N GLU A 654 -24.49 25.28 -11.09
CA GLU A 654 -25.66 25.33 -10.20
C GLU A 654 -26.83 24.51 -10.79
N GLU A 655 -27.78 24.12 -9.93
CA GLU A 655 -28.99 23.43 -10.38
C GLU A 655 -29.97 24.43 -11.04
N ASN A 656 -30.25 24.23 -12.33
CA ASN A 656 -31.19 25.06 -13.10
C ASN A 656 -32.07 24.22 -14.02
N SER A 657 -33.15 24.80 -14.56
CA SER A 657 -34.15 24.07 -15.37
C SER A 657 -33.56 23.38 -16.60
N THR A 658 -32.52 23.94 -17.22
CA THR A 658 -31.84 23.34 -18.38
C THR A 658 -30.98 22.14 -17.96
N ALA A 659 -30.28 22.24 -16.82
CA ALA A 659 -29.49 21.14 -16.26
C ALA A 659 -30.39 19.96 -15.88
N LEU A 660 -31.55 20.21 -15.24
CA LEU A 660 -32.52 19.15 -14.94
C LEU A 660 -33.07 18.47 -16.20
N GLN A 661 -33.41 19.24 -17.25
CA GLN A 661 -33.90 18.65 -18.51
C GLN A 661 -32.87 17.72 -19.16
N ARG A 662 -31.58 18.11 -19.14
CA ARG A 662 -30.49 17.26 -19.64
C ARG A 662 -30.29 16.03 -18.76
N ALA A 663 -30.39 16.19 -17.44
CA ALA A 663 -30.26 15.09 -16.49
C ALA A 663 -31.32 14.02 -16.74
N THR A 664 -32.58 14.42 -16.93
CA THR A 664 -33.68 13.49 -17.25
C THR A 664 -33.44 12.78 -18.59
N ALA A 665 -33.00 13.51 -19.63
CA ALA A 665 -32.73 12.90 -20.93
C ALA A 665 -31.59 11.86 -20.88
N GLU A 666 -30.51 12.17 -20.15
CA GLU A 666 -29.39 11.23 -19.96
C GLU A 666 -29.75 10.05 -19.06
N GLU A 667 -30.56 10.26 -18.03
CA GLU A 667 -31.11 9.21 -17.17
C GLU A 667 -31.95 8.22 -17.98
N GLU A 668 -32.95 8.70 -18.71
CA GLU A 668 -33.85 7.85 -19.51
C GLU A 668 -33.06 7.01 -20.50
N ALA A 669 -32.07 7.62 -21.15
CA ALA A 669 -31.31 6.98 -22.19
C ALA A 669 -30.26 5.99 -21.63
N LEU A 670 -29.68 6.26 -20.45
CA LEU A 670 -28.85 5.30 -19.71
C LEU A 670 -29.66 4.08 -19.28
N LEU A 671 -30.84 4.30 -18.69
CA LEU A 671 -31.70 3.21 -18.25
C LEU A 671 -32.20 2.39 -19.43
N TYR A 672 -32.48 3.00 -20.58
CA TYR A 672 -32.81 2.28 -21.80
C TYR A 672 -31.68 1.36 -22.26
N ASP A 673 -30.45 1.85 -22.35
CA ASP A 673 -29.29 1.05 -22.78
C ASP A 673 -29.00 -0.09 -21.80
N VAL A 674 -29.11 0.15 -20.48
CA VAL A 674 -28.90 -0.87 -19.45
C VAL A 674 -30.00 -1.93 -19.49
N ARG A 675 -31.28 -1.53 -19.57
CA ARG A 675 -32.42 -2.46 -19.49
C ARG A 675 -32.66 -3.23 -20.80
N SER A 676 -32.26 -2.67 -21.93
CA SER A 676 -32.41 -3.35 -23.23
C SER A 676 -31.37 -4.44 -23.48
N ASN A 677 -30.32 -4.52 -22.65
CA ASN A 677 -29.24 -5.49 -22.81
C ASN A 677 -28.87 -6.20 -21.49
N PRO A 678 -29.19 -7.50 -21.33
CA PRO A 678 -28.88 -8.27 -20.12
C PRO A 678 -27.38 -8.34 -19.75
N SER A 679 -26.47 -8.22 -20.71
CA SER A 679 -25.03 -8.20 -20.44
C SER A 679 -24.58 -6.85 -19.87
N VAL A 680 -25.17 -5.75 -20.33
CA VAL A 680 -24.93 -4.41 -19.77
C VAL A 680 -25.59 -4.28 -18.41
N GLU A 681 -26.80 -4.80 -18.24
CA GLU A 681 -27.50 -4.88 -16.94
C GLU A 681 -26.66 -5.60 -15.87
N ARG A 682 -26.05 -6.75 -16.23
CA ARG A 682 -25.15 -7.47 -15.31
C ARG A 682 -23.93 -6.65 -14.88
N LEU A 683 -23.39 -5.80 -15.76
CA LEU A 683 -22.30 -4.88 -15.41
C LEU A 683 -22.82 -3.74 -14.52
N ALA A 684 -23.97 -3.16 -14.86
CA ALA A 684 -24.61 -2.08 -14.12
C ALA A 684 -24.99 -2.47 -12.68
N ALA A 685 -25.07 -3.76 -12.38
CA ALA A 685 -25.30 -4.28 -11.04
C ALA A 685 -24.15 -3.91 -10.06
N SER A 686 -22.94 -3.62 -10.55
CA SER A 686 -21.86 -3.06 -9.74
C SER A 686 -21.91 -1.53 -9.76
N PRO A 687 -21.96 -0.84 -8.60
CA PRO A 687 -22.00 0.62 -8.53
C PRO A 687 -20.86 1.31 -9.28
N LEU A 688 -19.65 0.75 -9.23
CA LEU A 688 -18.53 1.32 -9.97
C LEU A 688 -18.73 1.20 -11.48
N LEU A 689 -19.09 0.01 -11.96
CA LEU A 689 -19.29 -0.22 -13.39
C LEU A 689 -20.47 0.61 -13.89
N LEU A 690 -21.54 0.77 -13.12
CA LEU A 690 -22.64 1.68 -13.46
C LEU A 690 -22.17 3.14 -13.57
N THR A 691 -21.32 3.59 -12.65
CA THR A 691 -20.68 4.91 -12.74
C THR A 691 -19.88 5.06 -14.03
N MET A 692 -19.10 4.02 -14.39
CA MET A 692 -18.33 4.00 -15.64
C MET A 692 -19.22 4.00 -16.88
N LEU A 693 -20.33 3.25 -16.87
CA LEU A 693 -21.31 3.20 -17.95
C LEU A 693 -21.98 4.56 -18.14
N ALA A 694 -22.42 5.21 -17.06
CA ALA A 694 -23.00 6.55 -17.10
C ALA A 694 -22.05 7.57 -17.73
N LEU A 695 -20.77 7.52 -17.37
CA LEU A 695 -19.73 8.37 -17.95
C LEU A 695 -19.43 8.05 -19.41
N LEU A 696 -19.28 6.76 -19.75
CA LEU A 696 -18.97 6.32 -21.11
C LEU A 696 -20.08 6.70 -22.08
N ARG A 697 -21.33 6.43 -21.68
CA ARG A 697 -22.53 6.71 -22.48
C ARG A 697 -22.56 8.16 -22.97
N ARG A 698 -22.24 9.11 -22.09
CA ARG A 698 -22.19 10.53 -22.45
C ARG A 698 -21.20 10.83 -23.58
N HIS A 699 -20.08 10.10 -23.63
CA HIS A 699 -19.03 10.32 -24.63
C HIS A 699 -19.32 9.62 -25.95
N VAL A 700 -19.86 8.40 -25.90
CA VAL A 700 -20.03 7.55 -27.10
C VAL A 700 -21.49 7.43 -27.59
N GLY A 701 -22.44 8.03 -26.86
CA GLY A 701 -23.87 7.90 -27.11
C GLY A 701 -24.41 6.55 -26.65
N LYS A 702 -24.54 5.58 -27.57
CA LYS A 702 -25.10 4.26 -27.25
C LYS A 702 -24.03 3.33 -26.66
N LEU A 703 -24.36 2.68 -25.53
CA LEU A 703 -23.49 1.67 -24.94
C LEU A 703 -23.37 0.42 -25.83
N PRO A 704 -22.16 -0.14 -26.02
CA PRO A 704 -21.99 -1.41 -26.71
C PRO A 704 -22.62 -2.59 -25.96
N ASP A 705 -22.95 -3.63 -26.73
CA ASP A 705 -23.76 -4.75 -26.26
C ASP A 705 -22.96 -5.83 -25.51
N ARG A 706 -21.62 -5.74 -25.52
CA ARG A 706 -20.70 -6.75 -24.99
C ARG A 706 -19.72 -6.13 -23.97
N ARG A 707 -19.43 -6.88 -22.90
CA ARG A 707 -18.57 -6.43 -21.78
C ARG A 707 -17.16 -6.03 -22.24
N ILE A 708 -16.55 -6.83 -23.11
CA ILE A 708 -15.20 -6.55 -23.64
C ILE A 708 -15.14 -5.25 -24.45
N GLU A 709 -16.17 -4.95 -25.23
CA GLU A 709 -16.26 -3.69 -26.00
C GLU A 709 -16.42 -2.48 -25.08
N LEU A 710 -17.13 -2.64 -23.96
CA LEU A 710 -17.29 -1.59 -22.95
C LEU A 710 -15.96 -1.23 -22.31
N TYR A 711 -15.17 -2.24 -21.89
CA TYR A 711 -13.83 -2.00 -21.34
C TYR A 711 -12.91 -1.31 -22.34
N GLU A 712 -12.89 -1.78 -23.60
CA GLU A 712 -12.05 -1.19 -24.65
C GLU A 712 -12.42 0.27 -24.93
N ARG A 713 -13.71 0.59 -25.07
CA ARG A 713 -14.15 1.97 -25.31
C ARG A 713 -13.84 2.89 -24.12
N TYR A 714 -14.00 2.38 -22.90
CA TYR A 714 -13.71 3.14 -21.69
C TYR A 714 -12.20 3.44 -21.57
N VAL A 715 -11.35 2.43 -21.72
CA VAL A 715 -9.89 2.60 -21.67
C VAL A 715 -9.42 3.57 -22.76
N ARG A 716 -9.95 3.47 -23.99
CA ARG A 716 -9.66 4.45 -25.04
C ARG A 716 -10.06 5.86 -24.65
N THR A 717 -11.27 6.04 -24.12
CA THR A 717 -11.76 7.35 -23.70
C THR A 717 -10.89 7.97 -22.59
N LEU A 718 -10.39 7.16 -21.65
CA LEU A 718 -9.44 7.62 -20.63
C LEU A 718 -8.13 8.15 -21.24
N ILE A 719 -7.63 7.45 -22.25
CA ILE A 719 -6.38 7.79 -22.94
C ILE A 719 -6.57 9.01 -23.86
N ASP A 720 -7.67 9.08 -24.61
CA ASP A 720 -8.00 10.19 -25.51
C ASP A 720 -8.24 11.50 -24.75
N ASN A 721 -8.92 11.43 -23.60
CA ASN A 721 -9.11 12.59 -22.71
C ASN A 721 -7.78 13.08 -22.14
N TRP A 722 -6.83 12.18 -21.86
CA TRP A 722 -5.48 12.55 -21.46
C TRP A 722 -4.74 13.32 -22.57
N GLU A 723 -4.81 12.88 -23.83
CA GLU A 723 -4.23 13.61 -24.97
C GLU A 723 -4.84 15.00 -25.18
N THR A 724 -6.15 15.10 -24.97
CA THR A 724 -6.90 16.34 -25.19
C THR A 724 -6.59 17.39 -24.10
N ASN A 725 -6.51 16.97 -22.84
CA ASN A 725 -6.15 17.86 -21.72
C ASN A 725 -4.69 18.31 -21.77
N ARG A 726 -3.82 17.44 -22.28
CA ARG A 726 -2.41 17.71 -22.62
C ARG A 726 -2.26 18.77 -23.72
N SER A 727 -3.19 18.86 -24.66
CA SER A 727 -3.17 19.83 -25.77
C SER A 727 -3.52 21.26 -25.36
N LYS A 728 -4.25 21.44 -24.25
CA LYS A 728 -4.74 22.75 -23.77
C LYS A 728 -3.88 23.37 -22.66
N GLY A 729 -3.00 22.59 -22.02
CA GLY A 729 -2.34 22.99 -20.76
C GLY A 729 -0.81 23.21 -20.74
N ALA A 730 -0.01 22.71 -21.70
CA ALA A 730 1.45 22.88 -21.61
C ALA A 730 2.16 22.89 -22.98
N ARG A 731 2.49 24.10 -23.44
CA ARG A 731 3.47 24.34 -24.52
C ARG A 731 4.91 24.53 -23.98
N GLN A 732 5.19 24.20 -22.72
CA GLN A 732 6.50 24.46 -22.13
C GLN A 732 7.03 23.25 -21.34
N LEU A 733 8.22 22.79 -21.75
CA LEU A 733 9.26 22.11 -20.97
C LEU A 733 9.05 20.62 -20.61
N SER A 734 9.30 19.68 -21.54
CA SER A 734 9.92 18.35 -21.31
C SER A 734 10.13 17.58 -22.63
N PRO A 735 11.36 17.13 -22.99
CA PRO A 735 11.66 16.47 -24.25
C PRO A 735 11.83 14.94 -24.12
N LYS A 736 10.70 14.21 -24.11
CA LYS A 736 10.44 12.87 -24.69
C LYS A 736 9.22 12.30 -23.98
N ARG A 737 8.30 11.77 -24.76
CA ARG A 737 6.88 11.63 -24.44
C ARG A 737 6.51 10.17 -24.62
N PHE A 738 5.80 9.55 -23.68
CA PHE A 738 5.22 8.21 -23.88
C PHE A 738 4.15 8.26 -24.97
N ASP A 739 4.24 7.34 -25.92
CA ASP A 739 3.22 7.15 -26.95
C ASP A 739 2.01 6.39 -26.37
N PRO A 740 0.75 6.73 -26.70
CA PRO A 740 -0.43 6.03 -26.18
C PRO A 740 -0.44 4.52 -26.46
N HIS A 741 0.06 4.09 -27.62
CA HIS A 741 0.13 2.66 -27.94
C HIS A 741 1.20 1.96 -27.12
N GLU A 742 2.33 2.62 -26.89
CA GLU A 742 3.38 2.16 -25.98
C GLU A 742 2.84 2.03 -24.55
N ALA A 743 2.11 3.03 -24.06
CA ALA A 743 1.53 3.01 -22.71
C ALA A 743 0.52 1.86 -22.52
N ILE A 744 -0.35 1.62 -23.51
CA ILE A 744 -1.27 0.47 -23.48
C ILE A 744 -0.49 -0.84 -23.45
N SER A 745 0.58 -0.96 -24.24
CA SER A 745 1.39 -2.18 -24.32
C SER A 745 2.07 -2.47 -22.98
N HIS A 746 2.60 -1.45 -22.31
CA HIS A 746 3.16 -1.58 -20.96
C HIS A 746 2.09 -1.94 -19.92
N LEU A 747 0.90 -1.34 -19.98
CA LEU A 747 -0.22 -1.68 -19.08
C LEU A 747 -0.66 -3.14 -19.23
N ILE A 748 -0.74 -3.65 -20.46
CA ILE A 748 -1.07 -5.04 -20.74
C ILE A 748 -0.05 -5.97 -20.08
N ALA A 749 1.25 -5.74 -20.34
CA ALA A 749 2.32 -6.57 -19.81
C ALA A 749 2.42 -6.48 -18.28
N LEU A 750 2.30 -5.28 -17.71
CA LEU A 750 2.32 -5.05 -16.26
C LEU A 750 1.15 -5.73 -15.55
N SER A 751 -0.05 -5.69 -16.13
CA SER A 751 -1.23 -6.33 -15.54
C SER A 751 -1.07 -7.84 -15.45
N LEU A 752 -0.53 -8.47 -16.50
CA LEU A 752 -0.21 -9.89 -16.46
C LEU A 752 0.83 -10.20 -15.40
N TRP A 753 1.88 -9.38 -15.29
CA TRP A 753 2.91 -9.56 -14.26
C TRP A 753 2.32 -9.46 -12.84
N LEU A 754 1.46 -8.46 -12.57
CA LEU A 754 0.73 -8.34 -11.30
C LEU A 754 -0.19 -9.54 -11.06
N GLN A 755 -0.85 -10.03 -12.10
CA GLN A 755 -1.75 -11.18 -12.04
C GLN A 755 -1.00 -12.47 -11.67
N GLN A 756 0.22 -12.66 -12.19
CA GLN A 756 1.05 -13.84 -11.94
C GLN A 756 1.79 -13.79 -10.61
N ASN A 757 2.38 -12.64 -10.27
CA ASN A 757 3.39 -12.56 -9.21
C ASN A 757 2.84 -11.98 -7.90
N LYS A 758 1.67 -11.33 -7.93
CA LYS A 758 1.20 -10.49 -6.82
C LYS A 758 -0.25 -10.80 -6.47
N PRO A 759 -0.54 -11.86 -5.68
CA PRO A 759 -1.91 -12.32 -5.36
C PRO A 759 -2.88 -11.21 -4.93
N SER A 760 -2.38 -10.21 -4.22
CA SER A 760 -3.11 -9.03 -3.75
C SER A 760 -3.53 -8.02 -4.83
N GLY A 761 -2.94 -8.08 -6.02
CA GLY A 761 -3.13 -7.06 -7.07
C GLY A 761 -2.33 -5.77 -6.85
N THR A 762 -1.41 -5.76 -5.88
CA THR A 762 -0.53 -4.63 -5.58
C THR A 762 0.91 -5.07 -5.43
N ALA A 763 1.85 -4.19 -5.77
CA ALA A 763 3.30 -4.40 -5.65
C ALA A 763 3.99 -3.15 -5.11
N ARG A 764 5.17 -3.28 -4.50
CA ARG A 764 5.92 -2.11 -4.04
C ARG A 764 6.55 -1.34 -5.20
N ARG A 765 6.88 -0.06 -5.02
CA ARG A 765 7.45 0.78 -6.09
C ARG A 765 8.61 0.11 -6.80
N HIS A 766 9.62 -0.32 -6.04
CA HIS A 766 10.81 -0.94 -6.59
C HIS A 766 10.53 -2.25 -7.33
N GLU A 767 9.48 -2.99 -6.95
CA GLU A 767 9.08 -4.21 -7.64
C GLU A 767 8.39 -3.90 -8.96
N LEU A 768 7.54 -2.87 -8.99
CA LEU A 768 6.96 -2.36 -10.23
C LEU A 768 8.02 -1.77 -11.15
N GLU A 769 8.97 -1.00 -10.63
CA GLU A 769 10.05 -0.41 -11.43
C GLU A 769 10.90 -1.50 -12.09
N ARG A 770 11.26 -2.57 -11.37
CA ARG A 770 11.96 -3.73 -11.96
C ARG A 770 11.10 -4.49 -12.98
N ALA A 771 9.81 -4.65 -12.71
CA ALA A 771 8.89 -5.26 -13.67
C ALA A 771 8.79 -4.41 -14.95
N LEU A 772 8.66 -3.10 -14.80
CA LEU A 772 8.59 -2.14 -15.90
C LEU A 772 9.89 -2.08 -16.70
N GLU A 773 11.06 -2.11 -16.06
CA GLU A 773 12.34 -2.23 -16.74
C GLU A 773 12.36 -3.48 -17.65
N THR A 774 11.95 -4.63 -17.11
CA THR A 774 11.86 -5.88 -17.88
C THR A 774 10.88 -5.77 -19.05
N ILE A 775 9.75 -5.11 -18.84
CA ILE A 775 8.71 -4.89 -19.85
C ILE A 775 9.22 -3.96 -20.95
N CYS A 776 9.84 -2.84 -20.61
CA CYS A 776 10.41 -1.87 -21.55
C CYS A 776 11.53 -2.51 -22.39
N LEU A 777 12.41 -3.30 -21.77
CA LEU A 777 13.45 -4.06 -22.51
C LEU A 777 12.84 -4.97 -23.57
N ARG A 778 11.83 -5.76 -23.19
CA ARG A 778 11.14 -6.67 -24.13
C ARG A 778 10.40 -5.92 -25.23
N TYR A 779 9.78 -4.78 -24.90
CA TYR A 779 9.08 -3.94 -25.87
C TYR A 779 10.02 -3.40 -26.95
N GLU A 780 11.24 -3.03 -26.59
CA GLU A 780 12.30 -2.62 -27.53
C GLU A 780 12.98 -3.81 -28.27
N GLY A 781 12.55 -5.04 -28.00
CA GLY A 781 13.11 -6.26 -28.62
C GLY A 781 14.41 -6.75 -27.98
N ASN A 782 14.74 -6.29 -26.77
CA ASN A 782 15.90 -6.73 -26.01
C ASN A 782 15.54 -7.85 -25.03
N GLU A 783 16.34 -8.93 -25.02
CA GLU A 783 16.24 -9.97 -23.99
C GLU A 783 16.84 -9.49 -22.67
N PRO A 784 16.09 -9.45 -21.54
CA PRO A 784 16.55 -8.85 -20.28
C PRO A 784 17.87 -9.42 -19.76
N ALA A 785 18.08 -10.73 -19.89
CA ALA A 785 19.27 -11.42 -19.42
C ALA A 785 20.55 -11.00 -20.17
N THR A 786 20.43 -10.65 -21.45
CA THR A 786 21.56 -10.35 -22.35
C THR A 786 21.57 -8.90 -22.83
N ALA A 787 20.65 -8.06 -22.36
CA ALA A 787 20.52 -6.67 -22.78
C ALA A 787 21.81 -5.88 -22.48
N PRO A 788 22.30 -5.05 -23.44
CA PRO A 788 23.42 -4.15 -23.20
C PRO A 788 23.12 -3.16 -22.07
N GLU A 789 24.14 -2.76 -21.32
CA GLU A 789 23.98 -1.83 -20.18
C GLU A 789 23.24 -0.54 -20.57
N ARG A 790 23.52 -0.01 -21.77
CA ARG A 790 22.83 1.17 -22.28
C ARG A 790 21.32 0.96 -22.43
N ALA A 791 20.88 -0.21 -22.87
CA ALA A 791 19.46 -0.54 -23.03
C ALA A 791 18.79 -0.71 -21.66
N ARG A 792 19.48 -1.30 -20.67
CA ARG A 792 19.00 -1.42 -19.30
C ARG A 792 18.77 -0.06 -18.65
N VAL A 793 19.75 0.84 -18.74
CA VAL A 793 19.62 2.21 -18.22
C VAL A 793 18.47 2.96 -18.89
N GLN A 794 18.28 2.79 -20.20
CA GLN A 794 17.16 3.40 -20.94
C GLN A 794 15.81 2.82 -20.49
N ALA A 795 15.70 1.51 -20.34
CA ALA A 795 14.49 0.84 -19.89
C ALA A 795 14.15 1.18 -18.43
N GLN A 796 15.15 1.31 -17.55
CA GLN A 796 14.95 1.76 -16.17
C GLN A 796 14.41 3.19 -16.14
N GLN A 797 15.02 4.11 -16.91
CA GLN A 797 14.53 5.48 -17.04
C GLN A 797 13.10 5.52 -17.61
N ALA A 798 12.81 4.71 -18.63
CA ALA A 798 11.49 4.60 -19.22
C ALA A 798 10.46 4.06 -18.21
N GLY A 799 10.82 3.04 -17.42
CA GLY A 799 9.98 2.47 -16.37
C GLY A 799 9.68 3.46 -15.24
N THR A 800 10.69 4.18 -14.74
CA THR A 800 10.49 5.23 -13.72
C THR A 800 9.66 6.38 -14.27
N HIS A 801 9.91 6.79 -15.52
CA HIS A 801 9.11 7.83 -16.18
C HIS A 801 7.67 7.38 -16.39
N PHE A 802 7.45 6.14 -16.84
CA PHE A 802 6.13 5.55 -16.99
C PHE A 802 5.39 5.52 -15.65
N LEU A 803 6.03 5.11 -14.56
CA LEU A 803 5.42 5.11 -13.22
C LEU A 803 5.11 6.53 -12.73
N GLY A 804 6.00 7.49 -12.98
CA GLY A 804 5.80 8.91 -12.69
C GLY A 804 4.62 9.50 -13.45
N ASP A 805 4.56 9.25 -14.77
CA ASP A 805 3.45 9.66 -15.62
C ASP A 805 2.16 8.96 -15.18
N MET A 806 2.19 7.65 -14.90
CA MET A 806 1.05 6.81 -14.43
C MET A 806 0.35 7.37 -13.20
N ARG A 807 1.06 8.06 -12.29
CA ARG A 807 0.43 8.80 -11.18
C ARG A 807 -0.49 9.94 -11.66
N HIS A 808 -0.24 10.45 -12.86
CA HIS A 808 -1.04 11.45 -13.56
C HIS A 808 -2.01 10.87 -14.60
N PHE A 809 -1.92 9.58 -14.94
CA PHE A 809 -2.93 8.93 -15.75
C PHE A 809 -4.25 8.86 -14.97
N ALA A 810 -5.32 9.10 -15.69
CA ALA A 810 -6.70 9.12 -15.24
C ALA A 810 -7.13 7.79 -14.57
N GLY A 811 -6.86 7.62 -13.27
CA GLY A 811 -7.51 6.62 -12.43
C GLY A 811 -7.29 5.14 -12.79
N LEU A 812 -6.18 4.78 -13.45
CA LEU A 812 -5.88 3.37 -13.77
C LEU A 812 -4.96 2.70 -12.75
N LEU A 813 -3.82 3.31 -12.39
CA LEU A 813 -2.94 2.86 -11.32
C LEU A 813 -2.97 3.85 -10.15
N ALA A 814 -3.03 3.34 -8.93
CA ALA A 814 -3.07 4.13 -7.71
C ALA A 814 -2.11 3.55 -6.67
N GLU A 815 -1.55 4.45 -5.87
CA GLU A 815 -0.84 4.10 -4.65
C GLU A 815 -1.89 3.74 -3.56
N ARG A 816 -1.88 2.47 -3.13
CA ARG A 816 -2.74 1.87 -2.11
C ARG A 816 -1.96 1.70 -0.81
N GLY A 817 -1.91 2.75 0.00
CA GLY A 817 -1.03 2.83 1.17
C GLY A 817 0.38 3.32 0.79
N ARG A 818 1.27 3.57 1.76
CA ARG A 818 2.61 4.09 1.46
C ARG A 818 3.47 2.97 0.83
N ASP A 819 3.94 3.17 -0.40
CA ASP A 819 4.80 2.23 -1.16
C ASP A 819 4.12 0.90 -1.60
N ALA A 820 2.82 0.93 -1.90
CA ALA A 820 2.18 -0.17 -2.63
C ALA A 820 1.34 0.40 -3.77
N PHE A 821 1.54 -0.08 -5.00
CA PHE A 821 0.84 0.37 -6.19
C PHE A 821 0.10 -0.79 -6.84
N GLY A 822 -1.07 -0.51 -7.38
CA GLY A 822 -1.85 -1.46 -8.16
C GLY A 822 -2.89 -0.72 -8.98
N PHE A 823 -3.73 -1.45 -9.70
CA PHE A 823 -4.82 -0.80 -10.42
C PHE A 823 -5.83 -0.18 -9.44
N LEU A 824 -6.33 1.01 -9.74
CA LEU A 824 -7.37 1.69 -8.95
C LEU A 824 -8.58 0.76 -8.79
N HIS A 825 -8.91 0.01 -9.85
CA HIS A 825 -9.88 -1.07 -9.79
C HIS A 825 -9.34 -2.37 -10.38
N LEU A 826 -9.63 -3.49 -9.70
CA LEU A 826 -9.20 -4.83 -10.11
C LEU A 826 -9.69 -5.18 -11.53
N THR A 827 -10.88 -4.74 -11.89
CA THR A 827 -11.47 -5.02 -13.20
C THR A 827 -10.60 -4.54 -14.37
N PHE A 828 -9.86 -3.43 -14.22
CA PHE A 828 -8.91 -2.99 -15.25
C PHE A 828 -7.69 -3.90 -15.33
N GLN A 829 -7.17 -4.33 -14.17
CA GLN A 829 -6.11 -5.33 -14.14
C GLN A 829 -6.55 -6.62 -14.83
N GLU A 830 -7.76 -7.11 -14.54
CA GLU A 830 -8.33 -8.33 -15.14
C GLU A 830 -8.51 -8.17 -16.65
N TYR A 831 -9.01 -7.01 -17.10
CA TYR A 831 -9.14 -6.66 -18.51
C TYR A 831 -7.79 -6.69 -19.25
N PHE A 832 -6.79 -5.97 -18.74
CA PHE A 832 -5.48 -5.92 -19.36
C PHE A 832 -4.74 -7.26 -19.29
N ALA A 833 -4.92 -8.03 -18.21
CA ALA A 833 -4.41 -9.40 -18.11
C ALA A 833 -5.07 -10.33 -19.15
N GLY A 834 -6.39 -10.23 -19.35
CA GLY A 834 -7.09 -10.97 -20.40
C GLY A 834 -6.59 -10.62 -21.81
N ARG A 835 -6.30 -9.34 -22.07
CA ARG A 835 -5.65 -8.91 -23.32
C ARG A 835 -4.24 -9.47 -23.48
N ALA A 836 -3.45 -9.49 -22.40
CA ALA A 836 -2.10 -10.05 -22.43
C ALA A 836 -2.12 -11.53 -22.83
N LEU A 837 -3.07 -12.30 -22.29
CA LEU A 837 -3.28 -13.70 -22.66
C LEU A 837 -3.71 -13.87 -24.12
N ALA A 838 -4.54 -12.97 -24.65
CA ALA A 838 -4.97 -13.01 -26.06
C ALA A 838 -3.83 -12.72 -27.06
N LEU A 839 -2.86 -11.89 -26.67
CA LEU A 839 -1.66 -11.58 -27.47
C LEU A 839 -0.68 -12.76 -27.58
N MET A 840 -0.77 -13.75 -26.68
CA MET A 840 0.07 -14.95 -26.75
C MET A 840 -0.38 -15.89 -27.88
N SER A 841 0.54 -16.73 -28.35
CA SER A 841 0.20 -17.91 -29.17
C SER A 841 -0.68 -18.89 -28.37
N SER A 842 -1.44 -19.75 -29.05
CA SER A 842 -2.30 -20.76 -28.40
C SER A 842 -1.55 -21.59 -27.36
N GLU A 843 -0.34 -22.05 -27.68
CA GLU A 843 0.48 -22.88 -26.79
C GLU A 843 0.95 -22.13 -25.54
N ALA A 844 1.52 -20.93 -25.71
CA ALA A 844 1.99 -20.11 -24.59
C ALA A 844 0.83 -19.65 -23.70
N ARG A 845 -0.32 -19.31 -24.31
CA ARG A 845 -1.55 -18.98 -23.60
C ARG A 845 -2.01 -20.14 -22.73
N TRP A 846 -2.04 -21.35 -23.28
CA TRP A 846 -2.43 -22.54 -22.55
C TRP A 846 -1.50 -22.82 -21.37
N VAL A 847 -0.18 -22.78 -21.59
CA VAL A 847 0.83 -22.97 -20.54
C VAL A 847 0.66 -21.95 -19.40
N ALA A 848 0.31 -20.71 -19.72
CA ALA A 848 0.08 -19.67 -18.71
C ALA A 848 -1.22 -19.86 -17.92
N ILE A 849 -2.28 -20.40 -18.54
CA ILE A 849 -3.62 -20.53 -17.94
C ILE A 849 -3.80 -21.87 -17.20
N GLN A 850 -3.26 -22.97 -17.72
CA GLN A 850 -3.49 -24.33 -17.23
C GLN A 850 -3.27 -24.49 -15.72
N PRO A 851 -2.20 -23.95 -15.09
CA PRO A 851 -1.98 -24.07 -13.64
C PRO A 851 -2.97 -23.28 -12.77
N HIS A 852 -3.85 -22.50 -13.41
CA HIS A 852 -4.67 -21.48 -12.76
C HIS A 852 -6.16 -21.56 -13.12
N LEU A 853 -6.59 -22.56 -13.89
CA LEU A 853 -7.98 -22.71 -14.38
C LEU A 853 -9.04 -22.49 -13.28
N HIS A 854 -8.79 -23.04 -12.08
CA HIS A 854 -9.75 -23.03 -10.97
C HIS A 854 -9.44 -22.01 -9.88
N ARG A 855 -8.42 -21.17 -10.07
CA ARG A 855 -8.11 -20.10 -9.12
C ARG A 855 -9.08 -18.93 -9.34
N PRO A 856 -9.85 -18.50 -8.32
CA PRO A 856 -10.89 -17.47 -8.48
C PRO A 856 -10.39 -16.20 -9.18
N ARG A 857 -9.16 -15.78 -8.87
CA ARG A 857 -8.51 -14.59 -9.44
C ARG A 857 -8.29 -14.66 -10.95
N TRP A 858 -8.22 -15.86 -11.53
CA TRP A 858 -7.93 -16.08 -12.94
C TRP A 858 -9.17 -16.28 -13.80
N ARG A 859 -10.34 -16.52 -13.19
CA ARG A 859 -11.60 -16.72 -13.90
C ARG A 859 -11.92 -15.56 -14.84
N GLU A 860 -11.94 -14.33 -14.32
CA GLU A 860 -12.29 -13.15 -15.13
C GLU A 860 -11.25 -12.85 -16.22
N PRO A 861 -9.92 -12.86 -15.97
CA PRO A 861 -8.92 -12.77 -17.04
C PRO A 861 -9.09 -13.81 -18.16
N ILE A 862 -9.47 -15.06 -17.84
CA ILE A 862 -9.71 -16.12 -18.84
C ILE A 862 -10.95 -15.79 -19.69
N LEU A 863 -12.04 -15.35 -19.05
CA LEU A 863 -13.27 -14.95 -19.76
C LEU A 863 -13.04 -13.73 -20.65
N LEU A 864 -12.32 -12.72 -20.17
CA LEU A 864 -11.96 -11.52 -20.94
C LEU A 864 -10.97 -11.84 -22.07
N CYS A 865 -10.07 -12.81 -21.89
CA CYS A 865 -9.24 -13.34 -22.96
C CYS A 865 -10.09 -13.97 -24.07
N ALA A 866 -11.05 -14.82 -23.72
CA ALA A 866 -11.98 -15.40 -24.70
C ALA A 866 -12.81 -14.32 -25.41
N GLY A 867 -13.29 -13.31 -24.68
CA GLY A 867 -13.95 -12.14 -25.23
C GLY A 867 -13.09 -11.38 -26.22
N GLN A 868 -11.83 -11.11 -25.87
CA GLN A 868 -10.87 -10.42 -26.74
C GLN A 868 -10.64 -11.20 -28.04
N LEU A 869 -10.40 -12.52 -27.96
CA LEU A 869 -10.18 -13.37 -29.13
C LEU A 869 -11.41 -13.46 -30.02
N GLY A 870 -12.56 -13.82 -29.45
CA GLY A 870 -13.77 -14.15 -30.20
C GLY A 870 -14.55 -12.94 -30.70
N VAL A 871 -14.53 -11.83 -29.95
CA VAL A 871 -15.33 -10.63 -30.24
C VAL A 871 -14.49 -9.55 -30.92
N MET A 872 -13.39 -9.14 -30.28
CA MET A 872 -12.60 -8.00 -30.75
C MET A 872 -11.71 -8.37 -31.93
N GLU A 873 -11.07 -9.55 -31.88
CA GLU A 873 -10.10 -10.01 -32.88
C GLU A 873 -10.70 -10.98 -33.90
N GLN A 874 -11.93 -11.46 -33.70
CA GLN A 874 -12.64 -12.40 -34.58
C GLN A 874 -11.86 -13.72 -34.81
N ARG A 875 -11.01 -14.13 -33.86
CA ARG A 875 -10.19 -15.36 -33.87
C ARG A 875 -10.99 -16.56 -33.38
N ARG A 876 -12.08 -16.90 -34.11
CA ARG A 876 -13.02 -17.97 -33.75
C ARG A 876 -12.37 -19.33 -33.49
N ALA A 877 -11.36 -19.68 -34.30
CA ALA A 877 -10.66 -20.96 -34.18
C ALA A 877 -9.94 -21.08 -32.83
N GLU A 878 -9.23 -20.04 -32.42
CA GLU A 878 -8.44 -20.06 -31.18
C GLU A 878 -9.29 -20.00 -29.92
N VAL A 879 -10.41 -19.27 -29.92
CA VAL A 879 -11.33 -19.29 -28.78
C VAL A 879 -12.05 -20.64 -28.67
N THR A 880 -12.31 -21.30 -29.81
CA THR A 880 -12.84 -22.67 -29.83
C THR A 880 -11.81 -23.67 -29.30
N GLU A 881 -10.55 -23.53 -29.72
CA GLU A 881 -9.43 -24.32 -29.21
C GLU A 881 -9.25 -24.13 -27.70
N LEU A 882 -9.29 -22.88 -27.21
CA LEU A 882 -9.22 -22.58 -25.77
C LEU A 882 -10.35 -23.26 -24.99
N ALA A 883 -11.59 -23.20 -25.50
CA ALA A 883 -12.73 -23.86 -24.85
C ALA A 883 -12.57 -25.39 -24.83
N GLN A 884 -12.02 -25.99 -25.89
CA GLN A 884 -11.70 -27.42 -25.96
C GLN A 884 -10.60 -27.80 -24.96
N GLN A 885 -9.50 -27.04 -24.94
CA GLN A 885 -8.40 -27.27 -24.00
C GLN A 885 -8.88 -27.20 -22.55
N ILE A 886 -9.69 -26.21 -22.19
CA ILE A 886 -10.31 -26.12 -20.86
C ILE A 886 -11.17 -27.35 -20.59
N CYS A 887 -12.12 -27.67 -21.48
CA CYS A 887 -13.04 -28.80 -21.32
C CYS A 887 -12.32 -30.16 -21.17
N HIS A 888 -11.12 -30.29 -21.74
CA HIS A 888 -10.32 -31.51 -21.75
C HIS A 888 -9.11 -31.48 -20.81
N ALA A 889 -8.99 -30.45 -19.96
CA ALA A 889 -7.84 -30.26 -19.08
C ALA A 889 -7.69 -31.42 -18.08
N LYS A 890 -8.81 -32.03 -17.67
CA LYS A 890 -8.87 -33.11 -16.66
C LYS A 890 -8.15 -32.69 -15.39
N SER A 891 -8.48 -31.49 -14.94
CA SER A 891 -7.98 -30.94 -13.69
C SER A 891 -8.31 -31.87 -12.53
N GLU A 892 -7.55 -31.73 -11.44
CA GLU A 892 -7.79 -32.53 -10.24
C GLU A 892 -9.26 -32.44 -9.81
N HIS A 893 -9.86 -33.56 -9.41
CA HIS A 893 -11.27 -33.66 -8.98
C HIS A 893 -12.35 -33.28 -10.03
N GLU A 894 -12.02 -33.17 -11.31
CA GLU A 894 -12.99 -32.83 -12.37
C GLU A 894 -14.20 -33.78 -12.44
N ASP A 895 -13.98 -35.07 -12.17
CA ASP A 895 -15.04 -36.09 -12.20
C ASP A 895 -16.13 -35.86 -11.14
N ILE A 896 -15.82 -35.08 -10.10
CA ILE A 896 -16.70 -34.77 -8.97
C ILE A 896 -17.22 -33.33 -9.08
N LEU A 897 -16.34 -32.40 -9.45
CA LEU A 897 -16.60 -30.97 -9.37
C LEU A 897 -17.03 -30.32 -10.69
N HIS A 898 -16.73 -30.95 -11.83
CA HIS A 898 -17.05 -30.44 -13.16
C HIS A 898 -16.56 -29.00 -13.42
N ARG A 899 -15.42 -28.62 -12.84
CA ARG A 899 -14.90 -27.24 -12.85
C ARG A 899 -14.42 -26.83 -14.25
N ASP A 900 -13.75 -27.73 -14.95
CA ASP A 900 -13.30 -27.55 -16.33
C ASP A 900 -14.53 -27.34 -17.23
N LEU A 901 -15.51 -28.24 -17.12
CA LEU A 901 -16.76 -28.16 -17.88
C LEU A 901 -17.52 -26.86 -17.62
N PHE A 902 -17.66 -26.44 -16.36
CA PHE A 902 -18.36 -25.21 -16.00
C PHE A 902 -17.60 -23.96 -16.40
N LEU A 903 -16.27 -23.96 -16.37
CA LEU A 903 -15.47 -22.86 -16.91
C LEU A 903 -15.61 -22.76 -18.43
N ALA A 904 -15.50 -23.87 -19.16
CA ALA A 904 -15.71 -23.90 -20.61
C ALA A 904 -17.12 -23.43 -21.00
N THR A 905 -18.13 -23.81 -20.20
CA THR A 905 -19.51 -23.34 -20.37
C THR A 905 -19.65 -21.84 -20.05
N ALA A 906 -18.87 -21.29 -19.12
CA ALA A 906 -18.89 -19.86 -18.84
C ALA A 906 -18.39 -19.01 -20.01
N LEU A 907 -17.43 -19.51 -20.81
CA LEU A 907 -16.96 -18.83 -22.04
C LEU A 907 -18.11 -18.64 -23.05
N VAL A 908 -19.08 -19.55 -23.08
CA VAL A 908 -20.27 -19.48 -23.92
C VAL A 908 -21.12 -18.23 -23.58
N ALA A 909 -21.21 -17.89 -22.29
CA ALA A 909 -22.01 -16.76 -21.81
C ALA A 909 -21.47 -15.40 -22.29
N GLU A 910 -20.20 -15.32 -22.67
CA GLU A 910 -19.55 -14.11 -23.20
C GLU A 910 -19.81 -13.91 -24.71
N HIS A 911 -20.64 -14.76 -25.35
CA HIS A 911 -21.02 -14.64 -26.77
C HIS A 911 -19.83 -14.55 -27.74
N VAL A 912 -18.76 -15.29 -27.43
CA VAL A 912 -17.46 -15.24 -28.14
C VAL A 912 -17.47 -15.93 -29.51
N GLY A 913 -18.63 -16.44 -29.95
CA GLY A 913 -18.79 -17.02 -31.28
C GLY A 913 -18.18 -18.42 -31.45
N LEU A 914 -18.20 -19.27 -30.42
CA LEU A 914 -17.69 -20.66 -30.48
C LEU A 914 -18.26 -21.49 -31.65
N ALA A 915 -17.50 -22.47 -32.13
CA ALA A 915 -17.98 -23.42 -33.14
C ALA A 915 -19.15 -24.28 -32.64
N HIS A 916 -20.10 -24.65 -33.51
CA HIS A 916 -21.23 -25.51 -33.12
C HIS A 916 -20.78 -26.87 -32.54
N SER A 917 -19.67 -27.42 -33.02
CA SER A 917 -19.13 -28.69 -32.54
C SER A 917 -18.82 -28.69 -31.04
N ILE A 918 -18.19 -27.62 -30.51
CA ILE A 918 -17.92 -27.52 -29.07
C ILE A 918 -19.18 -27.20 -28.28
N LEU A 919 -20.14 -26.45 -28.84
CA LEU A 919 -21.42 -26.17 -28.18
C LEU A 919 -22.21 -27.47 -27.94
N ASP A 920 -22.25 -28.35 -28.94
CA ASP A 920 -22.95 -29.64 -28.83
C ASP A 920 -22.20 -30.62 -27.91
N GLU A 921 -20.86 -30.59 -27.90
CA GLU A 921 -20.06 -31.37 -26.95
C GLU A 921 -20.32 -30.95 -25.50
N LEU A 922 -20.31 -29.63 -25.23
CA LEU A 922 -20.65 -29.10 -23.90
C LEU A 922 -22.07 -29.48 -23.50
N ALA A 923 -23.04 -29.40 -24.42
CA ALA A 923 -24.43 -29.80 -24.17
C ALA A 923 -24.51 -31.27 -23.74
N SER A 924 -23.83 -32.18 -24.46
CA SER A 924 -23.80 -33.61 -24.12
C SER A 924 -23.16 -33.88 -22.76
N LYS A 925 -22.12 -33.13 -22.38
CA LYS A 925 -21.46 -33.26 -21.06
C LYS A 925 -22.32 -32.68 -19.92
N LEU A 926 -23.13 -31.65 -20.18
CA LEU A 926 -24.04 -31.05 -19.19
C LEU A 926 -25.34 -31.83 -19.00
N GLU A 927 -25.78 -32.59 -20.01
CA GLU A 927 -27.00 -33.40 -19.98
C GLU A 927 -27.15 -34.28 -18.73
N PRO A 928 -26.15 -35.09 -18.31
CA PRO A 928 -26.30 -35.92 -17.11
C PRO A 928 -26.34 -35.12 -15.80
N LEU A 929 -25.85 -33.87 -15.81
CA LEU A 929 -25.75 -33.04 -14.60
C LEU A 929 -27.05 -32.32 -14.24
N GLN A 930 -28.00 -32.21 -15.19
CA GLN A 930 -29.30 -31.58 -14.94
C GLN A 930 -30.20 -32.36 -13.96
N THR A 931 -29.89 -33.64 -13.72
CA THR A 931 -30.56 -34.49 -12.73
C THR A 931 -29.73 -34.70 -11.47
N SER A 932 -28.62 -33.96 -11.32
CA SER A 932 -27.76 -34.07 -10.14
C SER A 932 -28.56 -33.84 -8.85
N SER A 933 -28.28 -34.66 -7.84
CA SER A 933 -28.82 -34.49 -6.49
C SER A 933 -28.28 -33.22 -5.82
N VAL A 934 -27.09 -32.77 -6.24
CA VAL A 934 -26.47 -31.52 -5.79
C VAL A 934 -27.15 -30.34 -6.47
N PRO A 935 -27.89 -29.49 -5.71
CA PRO A 935 -28.69 -28.44 -6.32
C PRO A 935 -27.87 -27.40 -7.11
N THR A 936 -26.67 -27.05 -6.64
CA THR A 936 -25.76 -26.10 -7.29
C THR A 936 -25.29 -26.60 -8.65
N VAL A 937 -24.80 -27.84 -8.73
CA VAL A 937 -24.38 -28.50 -9.98
C VAL A 937 -25.53 -28.54 -10.98
N ARG A 938 -26.73 -28.93 -10.54
CA ARG A 938 -27.93 -28.97 -11.39
C ARG A 938 -28.28 -27.59 -11.94
N ASP A 939 -28.37 -26.59 -11.07
CA ASP A 939 -28.83 -25.25 -11.45
C ASP A 939 -27.84 -24.60 -12.45
N ILE A 940 -26.54 -24.86 -12.30
CA ILE A 940 -25.52 -24.39 -13.26
C ILE A 940 -25.61 -25.15 -14.58
N ALA A 941 -25.80 -26.47 -14.55
CA ALA A 941 -25.93 -27.27 -15.76
C ALA A 941 -27.15 -26.82 -16.60
N LEU A 942 -28.30 -26.59 -15.95
CA LEU A 942 -29.51 -26.08 -16.59
C LEU A 942 -29.34 -24.66 -17.14
N ALA A 943 -28.63 -23.78 -16.43
CA ALA A 943 -28.27 -22.46 -16.93
C ALA A 943 -27.35 -22.54 -18.16
N GLY A 944 -26.34 -23.43 -18.12
CA GLY A 944 -25.42 -23.69 -19.22
C GLY A 944 -26.14 -24.18 -20.47
N LEU A 945 -26.99 -25.20 -20.32
CA LEU A 945 -27.84 -25.73 -21.40
C LEU A 945 -28.75 -24.65 -21.99
N SER A 946 -29.36 -23.82 -21.13
CA SER A 946 -30.24 -22.73 -21.56
C SER A 946 -29.47 -21.67 -22.37
N GLN A 947 -28.22 -21.37 -21.99
CA GLN A 947 -27.35 -20.45 -22.73
C GLN A 947 -26.89 -21.05 -24.08
N LEU A 948 -26.52 -22.33 -24.10
CA LEU A 948 -26.16 -23.06 -25.31
C LEU A 948 -27.32 -23.09 -26.31
N ALA A 949 -28.54 -23.36 -25.84
CA ALA A 949 -29.75 -23.34 -26.66
C ALA A 949 -30.02 -21.95 -27.24
N ARG A 950 -29.86 -20.88 -26.43
CA ARG A 950 -29.98 -19.49 -26.92
C ARG A 950 -29.00 -19.15 -28.03
N LEU A 951 -27.81 -19.75 -28.02
CA LEU A 951 -26.78 -19.56 -29.04
C LEU A 951 -26.94 -20.50 -30.25
N GLY A 952 -28.01 -21.29 -30.29
CA GLY A 952 -28.36 -22.14 -31.43
C GLY A 952 -27.80 -23.57 -31.37
N SER A 953 -27.38 -24.08 -30.20
CA SER A 953 -27.16 -25.53 -30.05
C SER A 953 -28.50 -26.27 -30.08
N LEU A 954 -28.69 -27.05 -31.14
CA LEU A 954 -29.88 -27.89 -31.31
C LEU A 954 -29.91 -29.03 -30.28
N SER A 955 -28.73 -29.55 -29.91
CA SER A 955 -28.59 -30.56 -28.87
C SER A 955 -29.09 -30.05 -27.51
N ALA A 956 -28.60 -28.87 -27.08
CA ALA A 956 -29.03 -28.27 -25.83
C ALA A 956 -30.54 -27.95 -25.81
N LEU A 957 -31.08 -27.46 -26.93
CA LEU A 957 -32.52 -27.21 -27.07
C LEU A 957 -33.34 -28.50 -26.91
N SER A 958 -32.92 -29.59 -27.55
CA SER A 958 -33.57 -30.90 -27.45
C SER A 958 -33.53 -31.43 -26.01
N ILE A 959 -32.38 -31.30 -25.33
CA ILE A 959 -32.21 -31.71 -23.93
C ILE A 959 -33.21 -30.96 -23.04
N LEU A 960 -33.28 -29.63 -23.14
CA LEU A 960 -34.20 -28.83 -22.33
C LEU A 960 -35.68 -29.17 -22.61
N GLN A 961 -36.04 -29.40 -23.88
CA GLN A 961 -37.39 -29.83 -24.25
C GLN A 961 -37.75 -31.19 -23.62
N GLN A 962 -36.81 -32.11 -23.55
CA GLN A 962 -36.99 -33.39 -22.89
C GLN A 962 -37.13 -33.22 -21.38
N SER A 963 -36.30 -32.38 -20.75
CA SER A 963 -36.32 -32.11 -19.32
C SER A 963 -37.57 -31.38 -18.85
N LEU A 964 -38.20 -30.57 -19.71
CA LEU A 964 -39.52 -29.97 -19.44
C LEU A 964 -40.64 -31.01 -19.29
N LYS A 965 -40.47 -32.23 -19.83
CA LYS A 965 -41.44 -33.33 -19.68
C LYS A 965 -41.35 -33.99 -18.30
N ASP A 966 -40.22 -33.85 -17.61
CA ASP A 966 -40.06 -34.32 -16.23
C ASP A 966 -40.63 -33.28 -15.26
N ARG A 967 -41.69 -33.66 -14.54
CA ARG A 967 -42.37 -32.79 -13.56
C ARG A 967 -41.44 -32.29 -12.44
N THR A 968 -40.37 -33.02 -12.13
CA THR A 968 -39.41 -32.63 -11.10
C THR A 968 -38.43 -31.56 -11.58
N LEU A 969 -38.06 -31.58 -12.88
CA LEU A 969 -37.14 -30.62 -13.50
C LEU A 969 -37.84 -29.40 -14.10
N GLN A 970 -39.12 -29.53 -14.45
CA GLN A 970 -39.89 -28.51 -15.18
C GLN A 970 -39.76 -27.12 -14.56
N ARG A 971 -39.87 -27.00 -13.22
CA ARG A 971 -39.71 -25.72 -12.52
C ARG A 971 -38.29 -25.16 -12.70
N HIS A 972 -37.27 -25.97 -12.45
CA HIS A 972 -35.86 -25.57 -12.54
C HIS A 972 -35.46 -25.15 -13.96
N VAL A 973 -35.94 -25.86 -14.98
CA VAL A 973 -35.71 -25.50 -16.38
C VAL A 973 -36.36 -24.16 -16.70
N MET A 974 -37.62 -23.96 -16.29
CA MET A 974 -38.33 -22.70 -16.53
C MET A 974 -37.68 -21.51 -15.81
N ASP A 975 -37.20 -21.70 -14.59
CA ASP A 975 -36.50 -20.66 -13.84
C ASP A 975 -35.14 -20.31 -14.49
N SER A 976 -34.42 -21.32 -15.02
CA SER A 976 -33.16 -21.12 -15.75
C SER A 976 -33.36 -20.38 -17.07
N VAL A 977 -34.36 -20.76 -17.86
CA VAL A 977 -34.71 -20.09 -19.13
C VAL A 977 -35.14 -18.65 -18.86
N ARG A 978 -35.93 -18.41 -17.81
CA ARG A 978 -36.34 -17.06 -17.37
C ARG A 978 -35.14 -16.17 -17.08
N ALA A 979 -34.15 -16.70 -16.36
CA ALA A 979 -32.95 -15.95 -16.01
C ALA A 979 -32.12 -15.52 -17.23
N ILE A 980 -32.23 -16.23 -18.37
CA ILE A 980 -31.43 -15.97 -19.57
C ILE A 980 -32.18 -15.09 -20.58
N VAL A 981 -33.49 -15.29 -20.72
CA VAL A 981 -34.32 -14.56 -21.70
C VAL A 981 -34.77 -13.20 -21.15
N GLY A 982 -34.78 -13.01 -19.83
CA GLY A 982 -35.28 -11.81 -19.16
C GLY A 982 -36.81 -11.84 -19.03
N ALA A 983 -37.34 -11.25 -17.95
CA ALA A 983 -38.76 -11.31 -17.62
C ALA A 983 -39.66 -10.65 -18.69
N ASP A 984 -39.21 -9.55 -19.28
CA ASP A 984 -40.00 -8.75 -20.23
C ASP A 984 -40.06 -9.37 -21.64
N SER A 985 -39.06 -10.16 -22.02
CA SER A 985 -39.03 -10.87 -23.31
C SER A 985 -39.90 -12.14 -23.31
N LEU A 986 -40.46 -12.51 -22.16
CA LEU A 986 -41.32 -13.68 -22.01
C LEU A 986 -42.79 -13.37 -22.21
N GLU A 987 -43.23 -12.12 -22.20
CA GLU A 987 -44.64 -11.75 -22.43
C GLU A 987 -45.13 -12.23 -23.81
N PRO A 988 -44.38 -12.01 -24.92
CA PRO A 988 -44.74 -12.55 -26.23
C PRO A 988 -44.69 -14.08 -26.29
N ILE A 989 -43.71 -14.70 -25.60
CA ILE A 989 -43.55 -16.17 -25.56
C ILE A 989 -44.66 -16.81 -24.72
N ARG A 990 -45.01 -16.21 -23.58
CA ARG A 990 -46.15 -16.62 -22.73
C ARG A 990 -47.46 -16.43 -23.47
N SER A 991 -47.63 -15.34 -24.20
CA SER A 991 -48.82 -15.10 -25.02
C SER A 991 -48.93 -16.13 -26.15
N ALA A 992 -47.82 -16.48 -26.81
CA ALA A 992 -47.77 -17.53 -27.83
C ALA A 992 -47.97 -18.95 -27.26
N ILE A 993 -47.42 -19.25 -26.08
CA ILE A 993 -47.63 -20.53 -25.38
C ILE A 993 -49.08 -20.61 -24.87
N ALA A 994 -49.62 -19.53 -24.29
CA ALA A 994 -51.01 -19.45 -23.86
C ALA A 994 -51.98 -19.59 -25.03
N SER A 995 -51.67 -19.00 -26.20
CA SER A 995 -52.48 -19.18 -27.42
C SER A 995 -52.44 -20.61 -27.93
N LYS A 996 -51.32 -21.33 -27.77
CA LYS A 996 -51.21 -22.75 -28.09
C LYS A 996 -51.88 -23.67 -27.05
N LEU A 997 -51.82 -23.33 -25.76
CA LEU A 997 -52.52 -24.05 -24.70
C LEU A 997 -54.05 -23.84 -24.74
N SER A 998 -54.52 -22.78 -25.40
CA SER A 998 -55.94 -22.58 -25.72
C SER A 998 -56.40 -23.31 -26.98
N ASP A 999 -55.48 -23.91 -27.73
CA ASP A 999 -55.81 -24.79 -28.84
C ASP A 999 -56.32 -26.14 -28.30
N ASN A 1000 -57.33 -26.73 -28.94
CA ASN A 1000 -58.03 -27.92 -28.44
C ASN A 1000 -57.32 -29.24 -28.81
N ASP A 1001 -56.14 -29.16 -29.41
CA ASP A 1001 -55.32 -30.31 -29.77
C ASP A 1001 -54.52 -30.81 -28.55
N ASN A 1002 -54.81 -32.03 -28.11
CA ASN A 1002 -54.21 -32.64 -26.91
C ASN A 1002 -52.70 -32.90 -27.04
N ASP A 1003 -52.16 -32.98 -28.27
CA ASP A 1003 -50.72 -33.16 -28.48
C ASP A 1003 -49.94 -31.83 -28.45
N VAL A 1004 -50.65 -30.69 -28.56
CA VAL A 1004 -50.08 -29.33 -28.53
C VAL A 1004 -50.15 -28.71 -27.13
N ARG A 1005 -51.10 -29.17 -26.30
CA ARG A 1005 -51.26 -28.81 -24.88
C ARG A 1005 -50.23 -29.50 -23.98
#